data_AF-A0A0P9NF37-F1
#
_entry.id   AF-A0A0P9NF37-F1
#
_cell.length_a   1.000
_cell.length_b   1.000
_cell.length_c   1.000
_cell.angle_alpha   90.00
_cell.angle_beta   90.00
_cell.angle_gamma   90.00
#
_symmetry.space_group_name_H-M   'P 1'
#
loop_
_entity.id
_entity.type
_entity.pdbx_description
1 polymer ?
#
loop_
_entity_poly.entity_id
_entity_poly.type
_entity_poly.pdbx_seq_one_letter_code
_entity_poly.pdbx_strand_id
1 'polypeptide(L)'
;MSCRAMSNSLPVPMSLNEYLAHLPMSDEQRAELAGCTTFAELHERLSAQPVNDPAEAAQASVGRRLTLTTADQLEDAEMLGVDASGRLCLKATPPIRRTKVVPEPWRTNILVRGWRRLTGKGNPPKPEHDDLPRDLPKARWRTVGSIRRYILLILMLGQTIVAGWYMKGILPYQGWSLVSLDEITRQTFVQTALQVMPYALQTSILLLFGILFCWVSAGFWTALMGFLELLTGRDKYRISGASAGNEPIEKGARTALVMPICNEDVPRVFAGLRATFESVAATGDLDRFDFFVLSDTNETDIAVAEQQAWLDVCRETKGFGKIFYRRRRRRVKRKSGNLDDFCRRWGGDYRYMVVLDADSVMSGECLTSLVRLMEATPDAGIIQTAPRASGMDTLYARMQQFATRVYGPLFTAGLHFWQLGESHYWGHNAIIRMKPFIEHCALAPLPGKGAFAGAILSHDFVEAALMRRAGWGVWIAYDLPGSYEELPPNLLDELKRDRRWCHGNLMNFRLFLVKGMHPVHRAVFLTGVMSYLSAPLWFFFLVLSTALLAVNTLMEPTYFLEPRQLYPLWPQWHPEKAVALFSTTIVLLFLPKLLSVILIWAKGAKGFGGKFKVTVSMLLEMLFSVLLAPVRMLFHTRFVLAAFLGWAATWNSPQRDDDSTPWIEAVKRHGPQTLLGACWALLVFWLNPSFLWWLAPIVVSLMLSIPVSVISSRTNLGVKARDEKFFLIPEEFEPPQELISTDQYTYENRWHALKQGFIRAVVDPRQNALACALATSRHRQAQPIEVVRMERVDQALKVGPAKLGNQERLMLLSDPVALGRLHERVWSEGHEEWLAAWRASIEADPHAPLLPLQPVGKTSEPVQV
;
A
#
# COMPACT_ATOMS: atom_id res chain seq x y z
N MET A 1 -81.02 12.78 -28.98
CA MET A 1 -79.97 11.75 -29.13
C MET A 1 -78.67 12.43 -29.55
N SER A 2 -77.71 12.57 -28.63
CA SER A 2 -76.29 12.74 -28.98
C SER A 2 -75.47 12.42 -27.73
N CYS A 3 -74.95 11.19 -27.69
CA CYS A 3 -74.04 10.73 -26.66
C CYS A 3 -72.67 11.37 -26.89
N ARG A 4 -72.25 12.23 -25.96
CA ARG A 4 -70.82 12.57 -25.79
C ARG A 4 -70.14 11.35 -25.15
N ALA A 5 -69.27 10.70 -25.92
CA ALA A 5 -68.32 9.74 -25.40
C ALA A 5 -67.36 10.46 -24.45
N MET A 6 -67.42 10.12 -23.16
CA MET A 6 -66.38 10.49 -22.20
C MET A 6 -65.15 9.63 -22.47
N SER A 7 -64.11 10.27 -23.00
CA SER A 7 -62.75 9.74 -23.03
C SER A 7 -62.26 9.64 -21.58
N ASN A 8 -62.26 8.43 -21.01
CA ASN A 8 -61.55 8.10 -19.77
C ASN A 8 -60.04 8.09 -20.07
N SER A 9 -59.40 9.26 -20.09
CA SER A 9 -57.94 9.33 -19.99
C SER A 9 -57.56 9.03 -18.55
N LEU A 10 -57.00 7.84 -18.30
CA LEU A 10 -56.37 7.50 -17.02
C LEU A 10 -55.36 8.60 -16.65
N PRO A 11 -55.34 9.09 -15.40
CA PRO A 11 -54.41 10.14 -15.00
C PRO A 11 -52.97 9.61 -15.12
N VAL A 12 -52.13 10.30 -15.89
CA VAL A 12 -50.69 10.03 -15.99
C VAL A 12 -50.07 10.20 -14.60
N PRO A 13 -49.32 9.21 -14.06
CA PRO A 13 -48.66 9.36 -12.78
C PRO A 13 -47.67 10.54 -12.81
N MET A 14 -47.73 11.47 -11.85
CA MET A 14 -46.76 12.58 -11.75
C MET A 14 -45.30 12.07 -11.70
N SER A 15 -45.09 10.88 -11.14
CA SER A 15 -43.79 10.19 -11.08
C SER A 15 -43.22 9.81 -12.44
N LEU A 16 -44.05 9.64 -13.48
CA LEU A 16 -43.58 9.29 -14.83
C LEU A 16 -42.90 10.47 -15.52
N ASN A 17 -43.43 11.69 -15.34
CA ASN A 17 -42.80 12.90 -15.83
C ASN A 17 -41.48 13.19 -15.11
N GLU A 18 -41.44 12.95 -13.79
CA GLU A 18 -40.20 13.04 -13.00
C GLU A 18 -39.15 12.05 -13.52
N TYR A 19 -39.52 10.77 -13.72
CA TYR A 19 -38.62 9.77 -14.29
C TYR A 19 -38.05 10.17 -15.67
N LEU A 20 -38.92 10.65 -16.56
CA LEU A 20 -38.55 11.07 -17.91
C LEU A 20 -37.66 12.32 -17.93
N ALA A 21 -37.78 13.20 -16.94
CA ALA A 21 -36.91 14.37 -16.80
C ALA A 21 -35.45 13.98 -16.54
N HIS A 22 -35.22 12.82 -15.90
CA HIS A 22 -33.90 12.30 -15.57
C HIS A 22 -33.29 11.40 -16.66
N LEU A 23 -33.98 11.22 -17.79
CA LEU A 23 -33.39 10.61 -18.97
C LEU A 23 -32.92 11.68 -19.96
N PRO A 24 -31.72 11.53 -20.53
CA PRO A 24 -31.18 12.52 -21.46
C PRO A 24 -31.77 12.28 -22.86
N MET A 25 -32.98 12.80 -23.09
CA MET A 25 -33.72 12.66 -24.34
C MET A 25 -34.20 14.01 -24.85
N SER A 26 -34.52 14.10 -26.15
CA SER A 26 -35.11 15.32 -26.72
C SER A 26 -36.52 15.56 -26.18
N ASP A 27 -37.00 16.80 -26.24
CA ASP A 27 -38.35 17.14 -25.79
C ASP A 27 -39.43 16.40 -26.59
N GLU A 28 -39.18 16.11 -27.87
CA GLU A 28 -40.06 15.30 -28.73
C GLU A 28 -40.16 13.85 -28.25
N GLN A 29 -39.02 13.20 -27.99
CA GLN A 29 -38.97 11.84 -27.44
C GLN A 29 -39.63 11.78 -26.06
N ARG A 30 -39.43 12.81 -25.24
CA ARG A 30 -40.07 12.93 -23.93
C ARG A 30 -41.58 13.04 -24.06
N ALA A 31 -42.09 13.86 -24.98
CA ALA A 31 -43.51 14.03 -25.22
C ALA A 31 -44.18 12.72 -25.72
N GLU A 32 -43.49 11.96 -26.58
CA GLU A 32 -43.97 10.66 -27.05
C GLU A 32 -44.12 9.64 -25.90
N LEU A 33 -43.13 9.59 -25.00
CA LEU A 33 -43.12 8.68 -23.87
C LEU A 33 -43.99 9.14 -22.69
N ALA A 34 -44.27 10.45 -22.58
CA ALA A 34 -45.16 11.00 -21.55
C ALA A 34 -46.61 10.49 -21.65
N GLY A 35 -47.00 9.96 -22.82
CA GLY A 35 -48.30 9.32 -23.02
C GLY A 35 -48.43 7.90 -22.44
N CYS A 36 -47.38 7.34 -21.84
CA CYS A 36 -47.44 6.02 -21.19
C CYS A 36 -48.27 6.07 -19.90
N THR A 37 -49.05 5.02 -19.65
CA THR A 37 -49.91 4.92 -18.47
C THR A 37 -49.25 4.18 -17.31
N THR A 38 -48.24 3.34 -17.58
CA THR A 38 -47.51 2.56 -16.58
C THR A 38 -46.00 2.56 -16.85
N PHE A 39 -45.19 2.30 -15.82
CA PHE A 39 -43.74 2.13 -15.96
C PHE A 39 -43.37 0.91 -16.81
N ALA A 40 -44.15 -0.17 -16.74
CA ALA A 40 -43.95 -1.34 -17.60
C ALA A 40 -44.10 -0.97 -19.09
N GLU A 41 -45.16 -0.24 -19.44
CA GLU A 41 -45.38 0.27 -20.81
C GLU A 41 -44.24 1.20 -21.26
N LEU A 42 -43.79 2.11 -20.37
CA LEU A 42 -42.66 3.00 -20.66
C LEU A 42 -41.39 2.20 -20.99
N HIS A 43 -41.07 1.21 -20.17
CA HIS A 43 -39.88 0.38 -20.35
C HIS A 43 -39.98 -0.52 -21.59
N GLU A 44 -41.16 -1.04 -21.91
CA GLU A 44 -41.43 -1.80 -23.12
C GLU A 44 -41.18 -0.93 -24.36
N ARG A 45 -41.76 0.28 -24.42
CA ARG A 45 -41.52 1.25 -25.50
C ARG A 45 -40.05 1.65 -25.61
N LEU A 46 -39.37 1.89 -24.48
CA LEU A 46 -37.93 2.19 -24.46
C LEU A 46 -37.09 1.03 -24.99
N SER A 47 -37.48 -0.22 -24.71
CA SER A 47 -36.75 -1.40 -25.18
C SER A 47 -37.01 -1.72 -26.65
N ALA A 48 -38.10 -1.21 -27.23
CA ALA A 48 -38.61 -1.56 -28.56
C ALA A 48 -38.83 -3.08 -28.74
N GLN A 49 -39.04 -3.82 -27.64
CA GLN A 49 -39.29 -5.25 -27.63
C GLN A 49 -40.46 -5.57 -26.70
N PRO A 50 -41.33 -6.54 -27.05
CA PRO A 50 -42.41 -6.95 -26.17
C PRO A 50 -41.84 -7.64 -24.93
N VAL A 51 -42.30 -7.21 -23.75
CA VAL A 51 -41.87 -7.77 -22.47
C VAL A 51 -42.97 -8.69 -21.92
N ASN A 52 -42.66 -9.98 -21.77
CA ASN A 52 -43.64 -10.98 -21.32
C ASN A 52 -43.94 -10.91 -19.81
N ASP A 53 -42.99 -10.44 -18.99
CA ASP A 53 -43.14 -10.26 -17.55
C ASP A 53 -42.91 -8.78 -17.18
N PRO A 54 -43.94 -8.06 -16.70
CA PRO A 54 -43.80 -6.67 -16.26
C PRO A 54 -42.65 -6.44 -15.27
N ALA A 55 -42.34 -7.43 -14.42
CA ALA A 55 -41.23 -7.35 -13.46
C ALA A 55 -39.84 -7.35 -14.13
N GLU A 56 -39.75 -7.71 -15.42
CA GLU A 56 -38.51 -7.68 -16.20
C GLU A 56 -38.43 -6.48 -17.15
N ALA A 57 -39.46 -5.61 -17.20
CA ALA A 57 -39.51 -4.48 -18.12
C ALA A 57 -38.34 -3.52 -17.93
N ALA A 58 -38.02 -3.14 -16.69
CA ALA A 58 -36.88 -2.28 -16.39
C ALA A 58 -35.54 -2.88 -16.85
N GLN A 59 -35.41 -4.21 -16.79
CA GLN A 59 -34.22 -4.92 -17.24
C GLN A 59 -34.11 -4.92 -18.77
N ALA A 60 -35.23 -5.07 -19.49
CA ALA A 60 -35.28 -5.02 -20.95
C ALA A 60 -34.85 -3.65 -21.50
N SER A 61 -35.21 -2.57 -20.80
CA SER A 61 -34.91 -1.20 -21.26
C SER A 61 -33.51 -0.69 -20.87
N VAL A 62 -32.66 -1.51 -20.22
CA VAL A 62 -31.30 -1.11 -19.76
C VAL A 62 -30.46 -0.56 -20.91
N GLY A 63 -30.49 -1.21 -22.07
CA GLY A 63 -29.70 -0.80 -23.24
C GLY A 63 -30.04 0.61 -23.69
N ARG A 64 -31.32 0.87 -23.93
CA ARG A 64 -31.76 2.19 -24.36
C ARG A 64 -31.44 3.27 -23.33
N ARG A 65 -31.76 3.04 -22.05
CA ARG A 65 -31.48 4.00 -20.96
C ARG A 65 -30.00 4.37 -20.85
N LEU A 66 -29.11 3.44 -21.17
CA LEU A 66 -27.67 3.68 -21.19
C LEU A 66 -27.22 4.45 -22.45
N THR A 67 -27.82 4.17 -23.61
CA THR A 67 -27.38 4.66 -24.91
C THR A 67 -28.07 5.93 -25.42
N LEU A 68 -29.13 6.43 -24.78
CA LEU A 68 -29.91 7.59 -25.25
C LEU A 68 -29.08 8.79 -25.77
N THR A 69 -27.94 9.11 -25.15
CA THR A 69 -27.00 10.15 -25.62
C THR A 69 -25.61 9.63 -25.98
N THR A 70 -25.36 8.33 -25.80
CA THR A 70 -24.01 7.75 -25.92
C THR A 70 -23.98 6.49 -26.78
N ALA A 71 -25.03 6.27 -27.58
CA ALA A 71 -25.18 5.13 -28.50
C ALA A 71 -23.96 5.05 -29.42
N ASP A 72 -23.71 6.10 -30.19
CA ASP A 72 -22.60 6.14 -31.17
C ASP A 72 -21.26 5.80 -30.51
N GLN A 73 -20.94 6.40 -29.36
CA GLN A 73 -19.68 6.14 -28.65
C GLN A 73 -19.54 4.69 -28.16
N LEU A 74 -20.61 4.10 -27.63
CA LEU A 74 -20.59 2.75 -27.09
C LEU A 74 -20.69 1.69 -28.20
N GLU A 75 -21.34 2.00 -29.31
CA GLU A 75 -21.43 1.16 -30.51
C GLU A 75 -20.13 1.17 -31.29
N ASP A 76 -19.54 2.36 -31.55
CA ASP A 76 -18.23 2.51 -32.21
C ASP A 76 -17.12 1.76 -31.47
N ALA A 77 -17.19 1.73 -30.13
CA ALA A 77 -16.24 1.02 -29.29
C ALA A 77 -16.64 -0.45 -29.00
N GLU A 78 -17.71 -0.95 -29.62
CA GLU A 78 -18.28 -2.29 -29.43
C GLU A 78 -18.48 -2.69 -27.96
N MET A 79 -18.82 -1.73 -27.09
CA MET A 79 -18.88 -1.93 -25.64
C MET A 79 -20.14 -2.66 -25.17
N LEU A 80 -21.16 -2.76 -26.01
CA LEU A 80 -22.40 -3.47 -25.71
C LEU A 80 -22.26 -4.96 -26.03
N GLY A 81 -22.75 -5.80 -25.13
CA GLY A 81 -22.85 -7.25 -25.31
C GLY A 81 -24.08 -7.81 -24.64
N VAL A 82 -24.29 -9.11 -24.79
CA VAL A 82 -25.33 -9.86 -24.10
C VAL A 82 -24.73 -10.99 -23.28
N ASP A 83 -25.27 -11.19 -22.09
CA ASP A 83 -24.87 -12.30 -21.22
C ASP A 83 -25.49 -13.63 -21.69
N ALA A 84 -25.17 -14.73 -21.00
CA ALA A 84 -25.66 -16.06 -21.35
C ALA A 84 -27.19 -16.24 -21.22
N SER A 85 -27.90 -15.26 -20.65
CA SER A 85 -29.36 -15.22 -20.55
C SER A 85 -29.97 -14.17 -21.49
N GLY A 86 -29.19 -13.59 -22.41
CA GLY A 86 -29.67 -12.58 -23.36
C GLY A 86 -29.81 -11.17 -22.77
N ARG A 87 -29.37 -10.92 -21.54
CA ARG A 87 -29.44 -9.58 -20.93
C ARG A 87 -28.28 -8.72 -21.40
N LEU A 88 -28.55 -7.45 -21.66
CA LEU A 88 -27.51 -6.49 -22.01
C LEU A 88 -26.48 -6.34 -20.88
N CYS A 89 -25.20 -6.36 -21.24
CA CYS A 89 -24.09 -6.06 -20.35
C CYS A 89 -23.04 -5.17 -21.05
N LEU A 90 -22.30 -4.40 -20.26
CA LEU A 90 -21.13 -3.66 -20.73
C LEU A 90 -19.89 -4.56 -20.74
N LYS A 91 -19.13 -4.53 -21.83
CA LYS A 91 -17.83 -5.22 -21.98
C LYS A 91 -16.71 -4.48 -21.22
N ALA A 92 -16.87 -4.31 -19.91
CA ALA A 92 -15.89 -3.63 -19.05
C ALA A 92 -14.57 -4.42 -18.84
N THR A 93 -14.48 -5.64 -19.36
CA THR A 93 -13.29 -6.50 -19.30
C THR A 93 -13.07 -7.20 -20.64
N PRO A 94 -11.82 -7.54 -21.01
CA PRO A 94 -11.57 -8.32 -22.21
C PRO A 94 -12.08 -9.76 -22.06
N PRO A 95 -12.25 -10.49 -23.18
CA PRO A 95 -12.61 -11.89 -23.17
C PRO A 95 -11.72 -12.72 -22.25
N ILE A 96 -12.32 -13.65 -21.49
CA ILE A 96 -11.58 -14.43 -20.51
C ILE A 96 -10.82 -15.57 -21.23
N ARG A 97 -9.49 -15.57 -21.11
CA ARG A 97 -8.62 -16.67 -21.50
C ARG A 97 -7.95 -17.27 -20.28
N ARG A 98 -8.50 -18.40 -19.81
CA ARG A 98 -8.10 -18.95 -18.51
C ARG A 98 -6.69 -19.53 -18.53
N THR A 99 -5.88 -19.09 -17.56
CA THR A 99 -4.55 -19.64 -17.31
C THR A 99 -4.51 -20.36 -15.96
N LYS A 100 -3.81 -21.49 -15.92
CA LYS A 100 -3.68 -22.32 -14.72
C LYS A 100 -2.67 -21.69 -13.75
N VAL A 101 -3.16 -21.17 -12.61
CA VAL A 101 -2.33 -20.62 -11.52
C VAL A 101 -2.45 -21.52 -10.29
N VAL A 102 -1.47 -22.41 -10.09
CA VAL A 102 -1.46 -23.40 -8.98
C VAL A 102 -0.43 -23.02 -7.93
N PRO A 103 -0.84 -22.76 -6.68
CA PRO A 103 0.11 -22.47 -5.62
C PRO A 103 0.79 -23.74 -5.10
N GLU A 104 2.09 -23.67 -4.86
CA GLU A 104 2.83 -24.74 -4.18
C GLU A 104 2.60 -24.67 -2.65
N PRO A 105 2.20 -25.76 -1.99
CA PRO A 105 1.96 -25.75 -0.55
C PRO A 105 3.27 -25.57 0.24
N TRP A 106 3.24 -24.67 1.23
CA TRP A 106 4.39 -24.38 2.08
C TRP A 106 4.74 -25.54 3.01
N ARG A 107 6.06 -25.77 3.17
CA ARG A 107 6.60 -26.77 4.09
C ARG A 107 7.63 -26.14 5.00
N THR A 108 7.16 -25.53 6.09
CA THR A 108 7.99 -24.73 7.00
C THR A 108 8.67 -25.56 8.09
N ASN A 109 8.09 -26.69 8.52
CA ASN A 109 8.64 -27.50 9.62
C ASN A 109 9.78 -28.43 9.15
N ILE A 110 10.98 -28.22 9.69
CA ILE A 110 12.19 -29.01 9.40
C ILE A 110 12.05 -30.46 9.88
N LEU A 111 11.47 -30.68 11.06
CA LEU A 111 11.32 -32.02 11.66
C LEU A 111 10.36 -32.88 10.85
N VAL A 112 9.22 -32.31 10.43
CA VAL A 112 8.25 -33.01 9.57
C VAL A 112 8.89 -33.35 8.21
N ARG A 113 9.76 -32.47 7.69
CA ARG A 113 10.51 -32.73 6.46
C ARG A 113 11.51 -33.86 6.64
N GLY A 114 12.24 -33.89 7.75
CA GLY A 114 13.17 -34.97 8.11
C GLY A 114 12.44 -36.31 8.24
N TRP A 115 11.34 -36.33 8.99
CA TRP A 115 10.52 -37.52 9.20
C TRP A 115 9.92 -38.08 7.89
N ARG A 116 9.43 -37.22 6.99
CA ARG A 116 8.93 -37.67 5.68
C ARG A 116 10.02 -38.23 4.78
N ARG A 117 11.23 -37.67 4.85
CA ARG A 117 12.40 -38.18 4.13
C ARG A 117 12.79 -39.57 4.63
N LEU A 118 12.71 -39.79 5.95
CA LEU A 118 12.96 -41.09 6.57
C LEU A 118 11.87 -42.13 6.27
N THR A 119 10.61 -41.70 6.09
CA THR A 119 9.46 -42.60 5.86
C THR A 119 9.13 -42.86 4.38
N GLY A 120 10.00 -42.48 3.45
CA GLY A 120 9.81 -42.76 2.01
C GLY A 120 8.64 -42.04 1.33
N LYS A 121 7.89 -41.20 2.06
CA LYS A 121 6.81 -40.36 1.53
C LYS A 121 7.40 -39.13 0.83
N GLY A 122 7.97 -39.39 -0.36
CA GLY A 122 8.54 -38.40 -1.26
C GLY A 122 7.53 -37.33 -1.69
N ASN A 123 8.03 -36.28 -2.33
CA ASN A 123 7.17 -35.23 -2.87
C ASN A 123 6.38 -35.75 -4.08
N PRO A 124 5.18 -35.19 -4.36
CA PRO A 124 4.62 -35.29 -5.71
C PRO A 124 5.68 -34.81 -6.71
N PRO A 125 5.80 -35.45 -7.87
CA PRO A 125 6.68 -34.96 -8.93
C PRO A 125 6.31 -33.51 -9.26
N LYS A 126 7.32 -32.71 -9.58
CA LYS A 126 7.10 -31.36 -10.14
C LYS A 126 6.23 -31.55 -11.40
N PRO A 127 5.22 -30.69 -11.66
CA PRO A 127 4.57 -30.71 -12.95
C PRO A 127 5.64 -30.63 -14.04
N GLU A 128 5.58 -31.50 -15.04
CA GLU A 128 6.33 -31.32 -16.27
C GLU A 128 5.87 -29.98 -16.86
N HIS A 129 6.73 -28.98 -16.81
CA HIS A 129 6.57 -27.76 -17.57
C HIS A 129 7.37 -27.97 -18.85
N ASP A 130 6.74 -27.73 -20.01
CA ASP A 130 7.33 -27.90 -21.35
C ASP A 130 8.58 -27.06 -21.62
N ASP A 131 8.94 -26.15 -20.71
CA ASP A 131 10.19 -25.43 -20.78
C ASP A 131 11.26 -26.12 -19.92
N LEU A 132 12.24 -26.72 -20.60
CA LEU A 132 13.55 -27.06 -20.06
C LEU A 132 14.02 -25.96 -19.08
N PRO A 133 14.66 -26.28 -17.94
CA PRO A 133 15.30 -25.26 -17.12
C PRO A 133 16.21 -24.45 -18.04
N ARG A 134 15.87 -23.17 -18.24
CA ARG A 134 16.62 -22.27 -19.13
C ARG A 134 18.10 -22.41 -18.79
N ASP A 135 18.86 -22.92 -19.75
CA ASP A 135 20.32 -23.06 -19.68
C ASP A 135 20.96 -21.68 -19.93
N LEU A 136 20.49 -20.68 -19.18
CA LEU A 136 21.10 -19.35 -19.19
C LEU A 136 22.44 -19.49 -18.44
N PRO A 137 23.57 -19.11 -19.08
CA PRO A 137 24.86 -19.18 -18.43
C PRO A 137 24.79 -18.43 -17.10
N LYS A 138 25.34 -19.03 -16.03
CA LYS A 138 25.34 -18.42 -14.69
C LYS A 138 25.88 -17.00 -14.81
N ALA A 139 24.99 -16.02 -14.69
CA ALA A 139 25.35 -14.64 -14.95
C ALA A 139 26.46 -14.19 -14.00
N ARG A 140 27.53 -13.60 -14.55
CA ARG A 140 28.75 -13.19 -13.80
C ARG A 140 28.44 -12.29 -12.60
N TRP A 141 27.34 -11.52 -12.67
CA TRP A 141 26.87 -10.67 -11.58
C TRP A 141 26.58 -11.45 -10.28
N ARG A 142 26.23 -12.75 -10.34
CA ARG A 142 25.92 -13.56 -9.15
C ARG A 142 27.13 -13.78 -8.24
N THR A 143 28.30 -14.04 -8.85
CA THR A 143 29.56 -14.20 -8.12
C THR A 143 29.99 -12.87 -7.51
N VAL A 144 29.89 -11.78 -8.27
CA VAL A 144 30.21 -10.43 -7.80
C VAL A 144 29.30 -10.03 -6.63
N GLY A 145 27.99 -10.22 -6.75
CA GLY A 145 27.03 -9.95 -5.68
C GLY A 145 27.34 -10.76 -4.41
N SER A 146 27.76 -12.03 -4.56
CA SER A 146 28.15 -12.85 -3.40
C SER A 146 29.40 -12.32 -2.70
N ILE A 147 30.43 -11.91 -3.45
CA ILE A 147 31.65 -11.31 -2.90
C ILE A 147 31.33 -10.01 -2.16
N ARG A 148 30.56 -9.12 -2.79
CA ARG A 148 30.13 -7.84 -2.18
C ARG A 148 29.42 -8.09 -0.84
N ARG A 149 28.52 -9.08 -0.75
CA ARG A 149 27.85 -9.42 0.51
C ARG A 149 28.78 -9.96 1.59
N TYR A 150 29.77 -10.78 1.23
CA TYR A 150 30.77 -11.22 2.22
C TYR A 150 31.61 -10.05 2.74
N ILE A 151 31.96 -9.10 1.87
CA ILE A 151 32.65 -7.87 2.28
C ILE A 151 31.77 -7.08 3.27
N LEU A 152 30.49 -6.85 2.94
CA LEU A 152 29.55 -6.19 3.84
C LEU A 152 29.47 -6.90 5.20
N LEU A 153 29.37 -8.24 5.20
CA LEU A 153 29.31 -9.03 6.43
C LEU A 153 30.58 -8.88 7.27
N ILE A 154 31.75 -8.92 6.65
CA ILE A 154 33.04 -8.74 7.35
C ILE A 154 33.13 -7.34 7.95
N LEU A 155 32.75 -6.30 7.20
CA LEU A 155 32.76 -4.91 7.68
C LEU A 155 31.81 -4.73 8.87
N MET A 156 30.59 -5.27 8.78
CA MET A 156 29.62 -5.23 9.86
C MET A 156 30.12 -5.93 11.12
N LEU A 157 30.54 -7.19 11.00
CA LEU A 157 31.01 -7.98 12.14
C LEU A 157 32.28 -7.40 12.75
N GLY A 158 33.25 -6.98 11.93
CA GLY A 158 34.49 -6.36 12.40
C GLY A 158 34.21 -5.08 13.18
N GLN A 159 33.37 -4.20 12.65
CA GLN A 159 32.98 -2.96 13.32
C GLN A 159 32.23 -3.22 14.63
N THR A 160 31.33 -4.22 14.67
CA THR A 160 30.61 -4.62 15.89
C THR A 160 31.54 -5.21 16.94
N ILE A 161 32.52 -6.04 16.55
CA ILE A 161 33.49 -6.61 17.49
C ILE A 161 34.31 -5.49 18.14
N VAL A 162 34.81 -4.53 17.36
CA VAL A 162 35.55 -3.37 17.89
C VAL A 162 34.67 -2.56 18.83
N ALA A 163 33.44 -2.20 18.42
CA ALA A 163 32.52 -1.45 19.27
C ALA A 163 32.14 -2.21 20.56
N GLY A 164 31.94 -3.53 20.46
CA GLY A 164 31.67 -4.40 21.60
C GLY A 164 32.84 -4.48 22.58
N TRP A 165 34.08 -4.45 22.06
CA TRP A 165 35.28 -4.37 22.88
C TRP A 165 35.36 -3.05 23.66
N TYR A 166 35.07 -1.91 23.01
CA TYR A 166 34.94 -0.62 23.70
C TYR A 166 33.82 -0.62 24.73
N MET A 167 32.63 -1.15 24.39
CA MET A 167 31.48 -1.25 25.29
C MET A 167 31.81 -2.09 26.53
N LYS A 168 32.49 -3.23 26.36
CA LYS A 168 32.98 -4.05 27.48
C LYS A 168 33.91 -3.26 28.40
N GLY A 169 34.75 -2.38 27.85
CA GLY A 169 35.65 -1.52 28.61
C GLY A 169 34.99 -0.35 29.36
N ILE A 170 33.72 -0.02 29.04
CA ILE A 170 32.93 1.02 29.72
C ILE A 170 32.15 0.43 30.90
N LEU A 171 31.72 -0.82 30.77
CA LEU A 171 30.89 -1.47 31.77
C LEU A 171 31.71 -1.88 33.01
N PRO A 172 31.16 -1.74 34.23
CA PRO A 172 31.94 -1.79 35.47
C PRO A 172 32.47 -3.19 35.82
N TYR A 173 31.81 -4.27 35.42
CA TYR A 173 32.18 -5.64 35.80
C TYR A 173 32.99 -6.32 34.69
N GLN A 174 34.28 -6.59 34.89
CA GLN A 174 35.18 -7.07 33.81
C GLN A 174 35.10 -8.58 33.50
N GLY A 175 33.91 -9.18 33.53
CA GLY A 175 33.63 -10.54 33.07
C GLY A 175 33.31 -11.56 34.17
N TRP A 176 32.92 -12.77 33.76
CA TRP A 176 32.47 -13.87 34.64
C TRP A 176 33.59 -14.62 35.36
N SER A 177 34.87 -14.32 35.08
CA SER A 177 36.01 -15.04 35.64
C SER A 177 36.13 -14.92 37.16
N LEU A 178 35.43 -13.94 37.75
CA LEU A 178 35.42 -13.64 39.18
C LEU A 178 34.22 -14.26 39.91
N VAL A 179 33.36 -14.99 39.18
CA VAL A 179 32.19 -15.68 39.74
C VAL A 179 32.49 -17.17 39.76
N SER A 180 32.68 -17.75 40.95
CA SER A 180 33.01 -19.16 41.10
C SER A 180 31.73 -20.03 41.12
N LEU A 181 31.71 -21.08 40.30
CA LEU A 181 30.54 -21.98 40.20
C LEU A 181 30.34 -22.83 41.48
N ASP A 182 31.42 -23.20 42.17
CA ASP A 182 31.35 -23.98 43.42
C ASP A 182 30.70 -23.17 44.55
N GLU A 183 30.97 -21.86 44.64
CA GLU A 183 30.37 -20.97 45.64
C GLU A 183 28.89 -20.70 45.36
N ILE A 184 28.50 -20.52 44.10
CA ILE A 184 27.09 -20.40 43.68
C ILE A 184 26.26 -21.61 44.15
N THR A 185 26.80 -22.82 44.06
CA THR A 185 26.05 -24.04 44.43
C THR A 185 25.81 -24.18 45.93
N ARG A 186 26.54 -23.44 46.78
CA ARG A 186 26.47 -23.51 48.24
C ARG A 186 25.73 -22.32 48.87
N GLN A 187 25.39 -21.30 48.09
CA GLN A 187 24.70 -20.10 48.54
C GLN A 187 23.17 -20.25 48.53
N THR A 188 22.49 -19.39 49.29
CA THR A 188 21.03 -19.26 49.17
C THR A 188 20.65 -18.58 47.85
N PHE A 189 19.47 -18.90 47.33
CA PHE A 189 18.97 -18.33 46.06
C PHE A 189 19.05 -16.78 46.02
N VAL A 190 18.77 -16.10 47.14
CA VAL A 190 18.81 -14.64 47.23
C VAL A 190 20.24 -14.11 47.11
N GLN A 191 21.21 -14.74 47.78
CA GLN A 191 22.62 -14.36 47.71
C GLN A 191 23.18 -14.59 46.31
N THR A 192 22.87 -15.74 45.71
CA THR A 192 23.21 -16.03 44.32
C THR A 192 22.60 -15.02 43.36
N ALA A 193 21.33 -14.65 43.55
CA ALA A 193 20.67 -13.66 42.71
C ALA A 193 21.36 -12.29 42.81
N LEU A 194 21.69 -11.82 44.02
CA LEU A 194 22.38 -10.54 44.23
C LEU A 194 23.81 -10.54 43.66
N GLN A 195 24.55 -11.65 43.78
CA GLN A 195 25.90 -11.76 43.24
C GLN A 195 25.92 -11.85 41.71
N VAL A 196 25.01 -12.63 41.11
CA VAL A 196 25.00 -12.92 39.66
C VAL A 196 24.29 -11.81 38.86
N MET A 197 23.31 -11.12 39.45
CA MET A 197 22.48 -10.13 38.75
C MET A 197 23.29 -9.04 38.01
N PRO A 198 24.31 -8.39 38.58
CA PRO A 198 25.07 -7.36 37.86
C PRO A 198 25.80 -7.91 36.62
N TYR A 199 26.40 -9.09 36.73
CA TYR A 199 27.07 -9.78 35.62
C TYR A 199 26.08 -10.24 34.54
N ALA A 200 24.92 -10.74 34.95
CA ALA A 200 23.85 -11.14 34.04
C ALA A 200 23.26 -9.94 33.28
N LEU A 201 22.98 -8.84 33.97
CA LEU A 201 22.53 -7.57 33.37
C LEU A 201 23.56 -7.06 32.37
N GLN A 202 24.84 -7.00 32.77
CA GLN A 202 25.90 -6.50 31.90
C GLN A 202 26.07 -7.36 30.63
N THR A 203 26.06 -8.68 30.78
CA THR A 203 26.20 -9.61 29.65
C THR A 203 25.03 -9.47 28.68
N SER A 204 23.82 -9.30 29.23
CA SER A 204 22.60 -9.07 28.43
C SER A 204 22.68 -7.75 27.67
N ILE A 205 23.13 -6.68 28.32
CA ILE A 205 23.37 -5.36 27.70
C ILE A 205 24.40 -5.47 26.57
N LEU A 206 25.52 -6.15 26.79
CA LEU A 206 26.58 -6.32 25.78
C LEU A 206 26.10 -7.12 24.57
N LEU A 207 25.31 -8.18 24.78
CA LEU A 207 24.72 -8.98 23.71
C LEU A 207 23.71 -8.16 22.89
N LEU A 208 22.80 -7.44 23.55
CA LEU A 208 21.86 -6.55 22.88
C LEU A 208 22.57 -5.43 22.12
N PHE A 209 23.59 -4.83 22.73
CA PHE A 209 24.43 -3.81 22.09
C PHE A 209 25.07 -4.36 20.81
N GLY A 210 25.67 -5.56 20.85
CA GLY A 210 26.28 -6.18 19.67
C GLY A 210 25.27 -6.39 18.53
N ILE A 211 24.07 -6.89 18.84
CA ILE A 211 23.00 -7.09 17.86
C ILE A 211 22.54 -5.76 17.25
N LEU A 212 22.23 -4.77 18.10
CA LEU A 212 21.74 -3.45 17.68
C LEU A 212 22.80 -2.67 16.90
N PHE A 213 24.06 -2.71 17.34
CA PHE A 213 25.15 -2.02 16.67
C PHE A 213 25.46 -2.66 15.31
N CYS A 214 25.42 -3.99 15.20
CA CYS A 214 25.53 -4.69 13.92
C CYS A 214 24.44 -4.25 12.94
N TRP A 215 23.21 -4.09 13.42
CA TRP A 215 22.10 -3.57 12.61
C TRP A 215 22.33 -2.14 12.12
N VAL A 216 22.79 -1.23 13.00
CA VAL A 216 23.16 0.15 12.61
C VAL A 216 24.31 0.16 11.58
N SER A 217 25.31 -0.69 11.79
CA SER A 217 26.44 -0.84 10.86
C SER A 217 25.99 -1.26 9.46
N ALA A 218 25.01 -2.17 9.35
CA ALA A 218 24.44 -2.57 8.05
C ALA A 218 23.88 -1.38 7.27
N GLY A 219 23.11 -0.52 7.95
CA GLY A 219 22.55 0.70 7.35
C GLY A 219 23.63 1.68 6.91
N PHE A 220 24.65 1.88 7.76
CA PHE A 220 25.78 2.77 7.48
C PHE A 220 26.55 2.36 6.21
N TRP A 221 27.01 1.10 6.13
CA TRP A 221 27.76 0.62 4.97
C TRP A 221 26.92 0.60 3.69
N THR A 222 25.62 0.38 3.81
CA THR A 222 24.68 0.50 2.68
C THR A 222 24.62 1.93 2.17
N ALA A 223 24.39 2.92 3.03
CA ALA A 223 24.34 4.32 2.61
C ALA A 223 25.68 4.83 2.06
N LEU A 224 26.80 4.41 2.66
CA LEU A 224 28.14 4.80 2.20
C LEU A 224 28.43 4.29 0.78
N MET A 225 28.12 3.01 0.50
CA MET A 225 28.29 2.48 -0.86
C MET A 225 27.33 3.13 -1.85
N GLY A 226 26.11 3.45 -1.43
CA GLY A 226 25.18 4.20 -2.28
C GLY A 226 25.68 5.61 -2.61
N PHE A 227 26.28 6.31 -1.66
CA PHE A 227 26.93 7.60 -1.91
C PHE A 227 28.05 7.48 -2.94
N LEU A 228 28.93 6.48 -2.80
CA LEU A 228 30.02 6.23 -3.74
C LEU A 228 29.50 5.85 -5.13
N GLU A 229 28.46 5.02 -5.21
CA GLU A 229 27.83 4.62 -6.48
C GLU A 229 27.18 5.82 -7.19
N LEU A 230 26.45 6.65 -6.45
CA LEU A 230 25.80 7.84 -7.01
C LEU A 230 26.78 8.93 -7.42
N LEU A 231 27.96 9.00 -6.80
CA LEU A 231 29.02 9.96 -7.13
C LEU A 231 29.85 9.50 -8.35
N THR A 232 30.17 8.20 -8.42
CA THR A 232 31.06 7.67 -9.47
C THR A 232 30.30 7.17 -10.70
N GLY A 233 29.12 6.58 -10.51
CA GLY A 233 28.24 6.10 -11.58
C GLY A 233 28.81 4.97 -12.45
N ARG A 234 29.75 4.15 -11.94
CA ARG A 234 30.58 3.23 -12.73
C ARG A 234 30.25 1.73 -12.56
N ASP A 235 29.15 1.32 -11.93
CA ASP A 235 28.86 -0.13 -11.82
C ASP A 235 28.44 -0.75 -13.17
N LYS A 236 29.29 -1.63 -13.70
CA LYS A 236 29.08 -2.35 -14.97
C LYS A 236 27.87 -3.29 -14.93
N TYR A 237 27.45 -3.76 -13.75
CA TYR A 237 26.36 -4.74 -13.61
C TYR A 237 25.02 -4.12 -13.23
N ARG A 238 24.89 -2.79 -13.27
CA ARG A 238 23.63 -2.11 -12.93
C ARG A 238 22.62 -2.20 -14.06
N ILE A 239 21.36 -2.38 -13.70
CA ILE A 239 20.24 -2.01 -14.58
C ILE A 239 19.94 -0.55 -14.30
N SER A 240 20.29 0.29 -15.26
CA SER A 240 20.10 1.73 -15.18
C SER A 240 18.95 2.14 -16.09
N GLY A 241 18.09 3.06 -15.65
CA GLY A 241 17.11 3.70 -16.52
C GLY A 241 17.74 4.27 -17.80
N ALA A 242 18.97 4.78 -17.71
CA ALA A 242 19.72 5.28 -18.86
C ALA A 242 20.12 4.19 -19.88
N SER A 243 20.05 2.91 -19.49
CA SER A 243 20.32 1.77 -20.39
C SER A 243 19.08 1.24 -21.11
N ALA A 244 17.90 1.83 -20.87
CA ALA A 244 16.65 1.43 -21.54
C ALA A 244 16.71 1.64 -23.06
N GLY A 245 17.48 2.63 -23.52
CA GLY A 245 17.54 3.03 -24.93
C GLY A 245 16.20 3.61 -25.42
N ASN A 246 16.17 3.97 -26.71
CA ASN A 246 14.99 4.52 -27.39
C ASN A 246 14.49 3.59 -28.50
N GLU A 247 14.81 2.30 -28.41
CA GLU A 247 14.39 1.34 -29.42
C GLU A 247 12.85 1.14 -29.39
N PRO A 248 12.20 0.93 -30.55
CA PRO A 248 10.78 0.66 -30.60
C PRO A 248 10.41 -0.60 -29.80
N ILE A 249 9.32 -0.53 -29.04
CA ILE A 249 8.83 -1.68 -28.28
C ILE A 249 8.20 -2.71 -29.24
N GLU A 250 8.62 -3.97 -29.13
CA GLU A 250 8.10 -5.08 -29.92
C GLU A 250 6.56 -5.14 -29.83
N LYS A 251 5.87 -5.38 -30.95
CA LYS A 251 4.41 -5.49 -30.98
C LYS A 251 3.84 -6.54 -30.03
N GLY A 252 4.58 -7.63 -29.83
CA GLY A 252 4.23 -8.72 -28.90
C GLY A 252 4.44 -8.41 -27.42
N ALA A 253 5.11 -7.31 -27.07
CA ALA A 253 5.39 -6.91 -25.68
C ALA A 253 4.18 -6.23 -25.01
N ARG A 254 2.99 -6.83 -25.16
CA ARG A 254 1.76 -6.34 -24.52
C ARG A 254 1.93 -6.32 -23.00
N THR A 255 1.60 -5.18 -22.41
CA THR A 255 1.82 -4.89 -20.99
C THR A 255 0.51 -4.49 -20.33
N ALA A 256 0.13 -5.20 -19.26
CA ALA A 256 -1.05 -4.86 -18.47
C ALA A 256 -0.67 -3.97 -17.29
N LEU A 257 -1.23 -2.77 -17.20
CA LEU A 257 -1.18 -1.95 -16.00
C LEU A 257 -2.34 -2.36 -15.10
N VAL A 258 -2.06 -2.93 -13.93
CA VAL A 258 -3.09 -3.39 -12.98
C VAL A 258 -3.08 -2.52 -11.73
N MET A 259 -4.25 -1.96 -11.40
CA MET A 259 -4.45 -1.07 -10.25
C MET A 259 -5.51 -1.70 -9.32
N PRO A 260 -5.10 -2.45 -8.29
CA PRO A 260 -6.02 -2.97 -7.29
C PRO A 260 -6.52 -1.86 -6.36
N ILE A 261 -7.83 -1.75 -6.18
CA ILE A 261 -8.47 -0.74 -5.32
C ILE A 261 -9.44 -1.38 -4.31
N CYS A 262 -9.65 -0.76 -3.15
CA CYS A 262 -10.57 -1.25 -2.13
C CYS A 262 -11.07 -0.12 -1.21
N ASN A 263 -12.27 0.41 -1.47
CA ASN A 263 -12.86 1.55 -0.77
C ASN A 263 -11.92 2.78 -0.76
N GLU A 264 -11.28 3.04 -1.90
CA GLU A 264 -10.37 4.18 -2.06
C GLU A 264 -11.15 5.46 -2.42
N ASP A 265 -10.48 6.62 -2.34
CA ASP A 265 -11.02 7.90 -2.84
C ASP A 265 -11.12 7.85 -4.37
N VAL A 266 -12.34 7.59 -4.87
CA VAL A 266 -12.63 7.39 -6.30
C VAL A 266 -12.15 8.57 -7.15
N PRO A 267 -12.49 9.84 -6.83
CA PRO A 267 -11.93 11.01 -7.51
C PRO A 267 -10.43 10.97 -7.72
N ARG A 268 -9.65 10.71 -6.65
CA ARG A 268 -8.18 10.74 -6.68
C ARG A 268 -7.59 9.57 -7.46
N VAL A 269 -8.15 8.37 -7.32
CA VAL A 269 -7.70 7.16 -8.02
C VAL A 269 -7.85 7.32 -9.53
N PHE A 270 -9.04 7.71 -9.98
CA PHE A 270 -9.32 7.83 -11.41
C PHE A 270 -8.61 9.03 -12.04
N ALA A 271 -8.36 10.09 -11.27
CA ALA A 271 -7.49 11.20 -11.69
C ALA A 271 -6.04 10.74 -11.99
N GLY A 272 -5.43 9.98 -11.07
CA GLY A 272 -4.07 9.45 -11.26
C GLY A 272 -3.98 8.43 -12.39
N LEU A 273 -5.00 7.59 -12.56
CA LEU A 273 -5.13 6.66 -13.68
C LEU A 273 -5.21 7.41 -15.02
N ARG A 274 -6.05 8.44 -15.10
CA ARG A 274 -6.21 9.27 -16.30
C ARG A 274 -4.90 9.97 -16.67
N ALA A 275 -4.22 10.60 -15.71
CA ALA A 275 -2.93 11.24 -15.94
C ALA A 275 -1.87 10.25 -16.44
N THR A 276 -1.81 9.05 -15.85
CA THR A 276 -0.91 7.97 -16.30
C THR A 276 -1.26 7.51 -17.72
N PHE A 277 -2.54 7.34 -18.03
CA PHE A 277 -3.03 6.91 -19.35
C PHE A 277 -2.66 7.93 -20.44
N GLU A 278 -2.96 9.20 -20.21
CA GLU A 278 -2.67 10.29 -21.16
C GLU A 278 -1.16 10.46 -21.36
N SER A 279 -0.35 10.30 -20.30
CA SER A 279 1.11 10.33 -20.41
C SER A 279 1.65 9.16 -21.25
N VAL A 280 1.09 7.95 -21.11
CA VAL A 280 1.42 6.82 -22.01
C VAL A 280 0.97 7.14 -23.45
N ALA A 281 -0.21 7.71 -23.64
CA ALA A 281 -0.70 8.10 -24.96
C ALA A 281 0.25 9.08 -25.66
N ALA A 282 0.80 10.05 -24.91
CA ALA A 282 1.77 11.02 -25.41
C ALA A 282 3.08 10.39 -25.91
N THR A 283 3.43 9.18 -25.46
CA THR A 283 4.62 8.46 -25.97
C THR A 283 4.44 7.83 -27.35
N GLY A 284 3.18 7.65 -27.80
CA GLY A 284 2.85 6.93 -29.03
C GLY A 284 2.83 5.40 -28.91
N ASP A 285 3.21 4.82 -27.76
CA ASP A 285 3.25 3.36 -27.52
C ASP A 285 1.98 2.81 -26.85
N LEU A 286 0.87 3.57 -26.80
CA LEU A 286 -0.38 3.20 -26.12
C LEU A 286 -0.96 1.85 -26.60
N ASP A 287 -0.72 1.47 -27.86
CA ASP A 287 -1.18 0.20 -28.41
C ASP A 287 -0.58 -1.03 -27.69
N ARG A 288 0.57 -0.86 -27.00
CA ARG A 288 1.23 -1.89 -26.17
C ARG A 288 0.63 -2.05 -24.78
N PHE A 289 -0.14 -1.06 -24.30
CA PHE A 289 -0.62 -1.03 -22.92
C PHE A 289 -2.14 -1.21 -22.84
N ASP A 290 -2.57 -1.95 -21.83
CA ASP A 290 -3.96 -2.02 -21.40
C ASP A 290 -4.03 -1.81 -19.88
N PHE A 291 -5.07 -1.12 -19.40
CA PHE A 291 -5.21 -0.66 -18.02
C PHE A 291 -6.36 -1.39 -17.34
N PHE A 292 -6.15 -1.85 -16.11
CA PHE A 292 -7.09 -2.66 -15.36
C PHE A 292 -7.30 -2.11 -13.97
N VAL A 293 -8.50 -1.57 -13.70
CA VAL A 293 -8.95 -1.23 -12.36
C VAL A 293 -9.58 -2.46 -11.73
N LEU A 294 -8.91 -3.02 -10.72
CA LEU A 294 -9.29 -4.27 -10.06
C LEU A 294 -9.88 -3.98 -8.68
N SER A 295 -11.20 -3.88 -8.57
CA SER A 295 -11.89 -3.46 -7.36
C SER A 295 -12.26 -4.62 -6.42
N ASP A 296 -11.90 -4.44 -5.14
CA ASP A 296 -12.31 -5.23 -3.97
C ASP A 296 -13.27 -4.45 -3.05
N THR A 297 -13.75 -3.29 -3.51
CA THR A 297 -14.62 -2.38 -2.79
C THR A 297 -15.90 -3.06 -2.34
N ASN A 298 -16.27 -2.80 -1.08
CA ASN A 298 -17.46 -3.35 -0.45
C ASN A 298 -18.37 -2.29 0.15
N GLU A 299 -18.01 -1.02 0.15
CA GLU A 299 -18.98 0.03 0.42
C GLU A 299 -19.79 0.29 -0.86
N THR A 300 -21.12 0.15 -0.77
CA THR A 300 -21.96 0.20 -1.97
C THR A 300 -21.94 1.56 -2.66
N ASP A 301 -21.89 2.65 -1.90
CA ASP A 301 -21.87 3.99 -2.46
C ASP A 301 -20.59 4.23 -3.27
N ILE A 302 -19.44 3.83 -2.70
CA ILE A 302 -18.14 3.88 -3.39
C ILE A 302 -18.15 2.98 -4.63
N ALA A 303 -18.73 1.78 -4.53
CA ALA A 303 -18.73 0.85 -5.64
C ALA A 303 -19.58 1.33 -6.83
N VAL A 304 -20.61 2.15 -6.59
CA VAL A 304 -21.36 2.81 -7.67
C VAL A 304 -20.58 4.01 -8.22
N ALA A 305 -19.93 4.79 -7.36
CA ALA A 305 -19.06 5.89 -7.79
C ALA A 305 -17.91 5.39 -8.70
N GLU A 306 -17.31 4.23 -8.40
CA GLU A 306 -16.31 3.60 -9.26
C GLU A 306 -16.83 3.25 -10.66
N GLN A 307 -18.08 2.76 -10.76
CA GLN A 307 -18.70 2.42 -12.04
C GLN A 307 -18.86 3.66 -12.90
N GLN A 308 -19.31 4.76 -12.29
CA GLN A 308 -19.47 6.05 -12.94
C GLN A 308 -18.12 6.62 -13.38
N ALA A 309 -17.14 6.67 -12.47
CA ALA A 309 -15.81 7.20 -12.76
C ALA A 309 -15.08 6.41 -13.86
N TRP A 310 -15.24 5.09 -13.92
CA TRP A 310 -14.71 4.29 -15.02
C TRP A 310 -15.30 4.69 -16.37
N LEU A 311 -16.63 4.87 -16.43
CA LEU A 311 -17.31 5.27 -17.66
C LEU A 311 -16.86 6.66 -18.12
N ASP A 312 -16.73 7.60 -17.19
CA ASP A 312 -16.32 8.98 -17.48
C ASP A 312 -14.88 9.03 -17.97
N VAL A 313 -13.94 8.40 -17.28
CA VAL A 313 -12.54 8.33 -17.72
C VAL A 313 -12.41 7.65 -19.08
N CYS A 314 -13.17 6.59 -19.36
CA CYS A 314 -13.14 5.97 -20.70
C CYS A 314 -13.61 6.93 -21.80
N ARG A 315 -14.61 7.78 -21.53
CA ARG A 315 -15.10 8.78 -22.50
C ARG A 315 -14.10 9.90 -22.69
N GLU A 316 -13.64 10.49 -21.60
CA GLU A 316 -12.71 11.64 -21.60
C GLU A 316 -11.40 11.31 -22.32
N THR A 317 -10.91 10.09 -22.13
CA THR A 317 -9.64 9.63 -22.72
C THR A 317 -9.80 8.90 -24.05
N LYS A 318 -11.04 8.64 -24.50
CA LYS A 318 -11.37 7.68 -25.57
C LYS A 318 -10.73 6.30 -25.34
N GLY A 319 -10.65 5.90 -24.06
CA GLY A 319 -9.98 4.69 -23.60
C GLY A 319 -10.81 3.41 -23.62
N PHE A 320 -11.98 3.39 -24.27
CA PHE A 320 -12.75 2.16 -24.43
C PHE A 320 -11.93 1.08 -25.14
N GLY A 321 -12.06 -0.18 -24.68
CA GLY A 321 -11.21 -1.28 -25.14
C GLY A 321 -9.75 -1.26 -24.63
N LYS A 322 -9.36 -0.22 -23.88
CA LYS A 322 -8.02 -0.06 -23.27
C LYS A 322 -8.06 0.09 -21.76
N ILE A 323 -9.12 0.68 -21.20
CA ILE A 323 -9.33 0.85 -19.76
C ILE A 323 -10.45 -0.09 -19.31
N PHE A 324 -10.08 -1.08 -18.51
CA PHE A 324 -10.97 -2.13 -18.03
C PHE A 324 -11.26 -1.96 -16.55
N TYR A 325 -12.50 -2.27 -16.14
CA TYR A 325 -12.94 -2.23 -14.75
C TYR A 325 -13.56 -3.55 -14.35
N ARG A 326 -13.17 -4.05 -13.17
CA ARG A 326 -13.75 -5.28 -12.61
C ARG A 326 -13.82 -5.22 -11.10
N ARG A 327 -15.05 -5.36 -10.57
CA ARG A 327 -15.31 -5.58 -9.13
C ARG A 327 -15.45 -7.07 -8.80
N ARG A 328 -14.77 -7.54 -7.75
CA ARG A 328 -14.94 -8.91 -7.24
C ARG A 328 -16.07 -9.04 -6.24
N ARG A 329 -16.88 -10.10 -6.40
CA ARG A 329 -17.85 -10.52 -5.36
C ARG A 329 -17.22 -11.29 -4.20
N ARG A 330 -16.24 -12.14 -4.50
CA ARG A 330 -15.55 -12.97 -3.51
C ARG A 330 -14.13 -12.44 -3.32
N ARG A 331 -13.90 -11.78 -2.19
CA ARG A 331 -12.69 -11.05 -1.84
C ARG A 331 -11.69 -11.95 -1.09
N VAL A 332 -11.26 -13.02 -1.75
CA VAL A 332 -10.29 -13.96 -1.18
C VAL A 332 -8.88 -13.37 -1.35
N LYS A 333 -8.05 -13.42 -0.30
CA LYS A 333 -6.64 -12.95 -0.26
C LYS A 333 -6.42 -11.46 -0.61
N ARG A 334 -7.43 -10.58 -0.57
CA ARG A 334 -7.27 -9.11 -0.77
C ARG A 334 -6.47 -8.78 -2.05
N LYS A 335 -5.51 -7.85 -2.01
CA LYS A 335 -4.64 -7.42 -3.13
C LYS A 335 -4.00 -8.60 -3.87
N SER A 336 -3.28 -9.49 -3.18
CA SER A 336 -2.64 -10.66 -3.82
C SER A 336 -3.64 -11.60 -4.49
N GLY A 337 -4.81 -11.80 -3.87
CA GLY A 337 -5.89 -12.55 -4.50
C GLY A 337 -6.47 -11.88 -5.73
N ASN A 338 -6.45 -10.54 -5.77
CA ASN A 338 -6.99 -9.77 -6.89
C ASN A 338 -6.09 -9.88 -8.12
N LEU A 339 -4.78 -9.88 -7.88
CA LEU A 339 -3.74 -10.19 -8.85
C LEU A 339 -3.80 -11.67 -9.29
N ASP A 340 -3.98 -12.62 -8.36
CA ASP A 340 -4.20 -14.05 -8.67
C ASP A 340 -5.39 -14.22 -9.65
N ASP A 341 -6.52 -13.54 -9.40
CA ASP A 341 -7.72 -13.61 -10.25
C ASP A 341 -7.49 -12.97 -11.62
N PHE A 342 -6.73 -11.87 -11.69
CA PHE A 342 -6.30 -11.27 -12.97
C PHE A 342 -5.42 -12.25 -13.77
N CYS A 343 -4.38 -12.80 -13.13
CA CYS A 343 -3.45 -13.75 -13.74
C CYS A 343 -4.18 -14.99 -14.29
N ARG A 344 -5.20 -15.46 -13.57
CA ARG A 344 -6.04 -16.61 -13.99
C ARG A 344 -6.95 -16.31 -15.17
N ARG A 345 -7.41 -15.07 -15.36
CA ARG A 345 -8.45 -14.72 -16.34
C ARG A 345 -7.90 -14.15 -17.63
N TRP A 346 -6.85 -13.33 -17.53
CA TRP A 346 -6.32 -12.55 -18.65
C TRP A 346 -4.79 -12.55 -18.70
N GLY A 347 -4.11 -12.98 -17.63
CA GLY A 347 -2.66 -12.89 -17.55
C GLY A 347 -1.90 -13.66 -18.64
N GLY A 348 -2.53 -14.63 -19.30
CA GLY A 348 -1.95 -15.35 -20.44
C GLY A 348 -1.84 -14.52 -21.73
N ASP A 349 -2.55 -13.39 -21.83
CA ASP A 349 -2.57 -12.53 -23.03
C ASP A 349 -1.54 -11.39 -22.99
N TYR A 350 -0.78 -11.28 -21.89
CA TYR A 350 0.21 -10.23 -21.65
C TYR A 350 1.60 -10.82 -21.45
N ARG A 351 2.61 -10.18 -22.03
CA ARG A 351 4.02 -10.52 -21.77
C ARG A 351 4.46 -9.96 -20.42
N TYR A 352 3.99 -8.75 -20.10
CA TYR A 352 4.35 -8.02 -18.89
C TYR A 352 3.13 -7.52 -18.12
N MET A 353 3.33 -7.30 -16.84
CA MET A 353 2.37 -6.62 -15.96
C MET A 353 3.10 -5.57 -15.14
N VAL A 354 2.53 -4.38 -15.05
CA VAL A 354 2.96 -3.34 -14.10
C VAL A 354 1.88 -3.22 -13.04
N VAL A 355 2.26 -3.40 -11.77
CA VAL A 355 1.32 -3.25 -10.65
C VAL A 355 1.38 -1.82 -10.13
N LEU A 356 0.25 -1.14 -10.03
CA LEU A 356 0.10 0.19 -9.44
C LEU A 356 -0.72 0.07 -8.15
N ASP A 357 -0.36 0.83 -7.13
CA ASP A 357 -1.27 1.09 -6.01
C ASP A 357 -2.19 2.28 -6.33
N ALA A 358 -3.27 2.41 -5.56
CA ALA A 358 -4.30 3.44 -5.77
C ALA A 358 -3.77 4.88 -5.63
N ASP A 359 -2.66 5.05 -4.92
CA ASP A 359 -1.92 6.28 -4.67
C ASP A 359 -0.70 6.44 -5.60
N SER A 360 -0.51 5.54 -6.56
CA SER A 360 0.62 5.58 -7.50
C SER A 360 0.27 6.37 -8.76
N VAL A 361 1.25 7.16 -9.22
CA VAL A 361 1.20 7.85 -10.52
C VAL A 361 2.51 7.60 -11.24
N MET A 362 2.47 7.22 -12.51
CA MET A 362 3.67 6.96 -13.31
C MET A 362 3.62 7.68 -14.65
N SER A 363 4.77 8.15 -15.14
CA SER A 363 4.87 8.73 -16.48
C SER A 363 4.90 7.64 -17.56
N GLY A 364 4.42 7.97 -18.75
CA GLY A 364 4.51 7.12 -19.93
C GLY A 364 5.96 6.82 -20.30
N GLU A 365 6.87 7.78 -20.15
CA GLU A 365 8.30 7.56 -20.35
C GLU A 365 8.87 6.50 -19.39
N CYS A 366 8.46 6.53 -18.11
CA CYS A 366 8.87 5.54 -17.12
C CYS A 366 8.37 4.15 -17.51
N LEU A 367 7.09 4.03 -17.87
CA LEU A 367 6.46 2.76 -18.24
C LEU A 367 7.05 2.16 -19.52
N THR A 368 7.23 2.96 -20.57
CA THR A 368 7.87 2.50 -21.82
C THR A 368 9.32 2.10 -21.59
N SER A 369 10.07 2.87 -20.77
CA SER A 369 11.44 2.52 -20.39
C SER A 369 11.52 1.22 -19.61
N LEU A 370 10.58 0.96 -18.69
CA LEU A 370 10.51 -0.32 -17.97
C LEU A 370 10.33 -1.51 -18.93
N VAL A 371 9.48 -1.38 -19.95
CA VAL A 371 9.30 -2.41 -20.97
C VAL A 371 10.59 -2.62 -21.75
N ARG A 372 11.25 -1.55 -22.20
CA ARG A 372 12.54 -1.64 -22.91
C ARG A 372 13.62 -2.30 -22.04
N LEU A 373 13.72 -1.96 -20.76
CA LEU A 373 14.66 -2.60 -19.83
C LEU A 373 14.39 -4.09 -19.66
N MET A 374 13.12 -4.49 -19.64
CA MET A 374 12.71 -5.88 -19.51
C MET A 374 12.99 -6.70 -20.79
N GLU A 375 12.90 -6.08 -21.96
CA GLU A 375 13.32 -6.67 -23.24
C GLU A 375 14.86 -6.77 -23.33
N ALA A 376 15.58 -5.72 -22.94
CA ALA A 376 17.04 -5.67 -22.91
C ALA A 376 17.66 -6.61 -21.85
N THR A 377 16.88 -7.04 -20.86
CA THR A 377 17.33 -7.95 -19.78
C THR A 377 16.49 -9.24 -19.75
N PRO A 378 16.76 -10.21 -20.64
CA PRO A 378 15.95 -11.43 -20.77
C PRO A 378 15.96 -12.36 -19.54
N ASP A 379 16.91 -12.18 -18.62
CA ASP A 379 17.00 -12.93 -17.36
C ASP A 379 16.26 -12.24 -16.19
N ALA A 380 15.75 -11.02 -16.37
CA ALA A 380 14.94 -10.33 -15.38
C ALA A 380 13.50 -10.89 -15.35
N GLY A 381 13.02 -11.20 -14.15
CA GLY A 381 11.63 -11.53 -13.86
C GLY A 381 10.84 -10.36 -13.27
N ILE A 382 11.50 -9.51 -12.48
CA ILE A 382 10.94 -8.30 -11.89
C ILE A 382 11.96 -7.17 -11.99
N ILE A 383 11.51 -5.99 -12.42
CA ILE A 383 12.27 -4.73 -12.33
C ILE A 383 11.41 -3.72 -11.55
N GLN A 384 11.90 -3.34 -10.37
CA GLN A 384 11.27 -2.43 -9.43
C GLN A 384 11.81 -1.00 -9.63
N THR A 385 10.95 -0.01 -9.84
CA THR A 385 11.39 1.40 -9.77
C THR A 385 11.61 1.80 -8.31
N ALA A 386 12.21 2.97 -8.07
CA ALA A 386 12.19 3.62 -6.76
C ALA A 386 11.11 4.71 -6.73
N PRO A 387 9.90 4.44 -6.19
CA PRO A 387 8.85 5.44 -6.10
C PRO A 387 9.33 6.67 -5.32
N ARG A 388 8.99 7.85 -5.84
CA ARG A 388 9.28 9.13 -5.19
C ARG A 388 8.03 9.60 -4.47
N ALA A 389 8.16 9.86 -3.18
CA ALA A 389 7.07 10.38 -2.37
C ALA A 389 6.71 11.81 -2.80
N SER A 390 5.42 12.06 -3.07
CA SER A 390 4.88 13.38 -3.43
C SER A 390 3.39 13.50 -3.07
N GLY A 391 2.82 14.70 -3.21
CA GLY A 391 1.37 14.92 -3.20
C GLY A 391 0.72 15.25 -1.85
N MET A 392 1.48 15.43 -0.77
CA MET A 392 0.92 15.69 0.57
C MET A 392 1.42 17.00 1.20
N ASP A 393 0.51 17.73 1.86
CA ASP A 393 0.76 19.09 2.34
C ASP A 393 1.04 19.20 3.86
N THR A 394 0.78 18.18 4.67
CA THR A 394 1.06 18.22 6.12
C THR A 394 2.56 18.37 6.40
N LEU A 395 2.94 19.07 7.48
CA LEU A 395 4.36 19.24 7.85
C LEU A 395 5.07 17.88 8.00
N TYR A 396 4.39 16.89 8.59
CA TYR A 396 4.88 15.53 8.73
C TYR A 396 5.17 14.88 7.38
N ALA A 397 4.19 14.86 6.47
CA ALA A 397 4.34 14.23 5.17
C ALA A 397 5.43 14.94 4.35
N ARG A 398 5.51 16.27 4.41
CA ARG A 398 6.59 17.04 3.75
C ARG A 398 7.99 16.68 4.26
N MET A 399 8.17 16.56 5.57
CA MET A 399 9.45 16.11 6.13
C MET A 399 9.80 14.69 5.65
N GLN A 400 8.81 13.81 5.55
CA GLN A 400 9.02 12.45 5.05
C GLN A 400 9.28 12.41 3.54
N GLN A 401 8.59 13.21 2.73
CA GLN A 401 8.86 13.42 1.29
C GLN A 401 10.30 13.91 1.09
N PHE A 402 10.70 14.93 1.85
CA PHE A 402 12.07 15.45 1.83
C PHE A 402 13.09 14.37 2.23
N ALA A 403 12.88 13.68 3.36
CA ALA A 403 13.79 12.65 3.85
C ALA A 403 13.95 11.48 2.86
N THR A 404 12.84 10.99 2.29
CA THR A 404 12.87 9.91 1.29
C THR A 404 13.54 10.38 0.00
N ARG A 405 13.33 11.62 -0.43
CA ARG A 405 13.94 12.15 -1.65
C ARG A 405 15.43 12.48 -1.53
N VAL A 406 15.87 12.89 -0.33
CA VAL A 406 17.26 13.27 -0.03
C VAL A 406 18.09 12.03 0.35
N TYR A 407 17.62 11.21 1.29
CA TYR A 407 18.37 10.09 1.84
C TYR A 407 18.09 8.77 1.11
N GLY A 408 16.85 8.57 0.63
CA GLY A 408 16.40 7.34 -0.01
C GLY A 408 17.30 6.88 -1.17
N PRO A 409 17.72 7.76 -2.11
CA PRO A 409 18.60 7.38 -3.19
C PRO A 409 19.91 6.69 -2.74
N LEU A 410 20.52 7.13 -1.63
CA LEU A 410 21.73 6.50 -1.10
C LEU A 410 21.42 5.07 -0.64
N PHE A 411 20.36 4.87 0.12
CA PHE A 411 20.00 3.53 0.59
C PHE A 411 19.61 2.60 -0.57
N THR A 412 18.84 3.09 -1.54
CA THR A 412 18.42 2.28 -2.70
C THR A 412 19.59 1.93 -3.61
N ALA A 413 20.48 2.87 -3.92
CA ALA A 413 21.68 2.60 -4.72
C ALA A 413 22.66 1.67 -3.99
N GLY A 414 22.82 1.84 -2.68
CA GLY A 414 23.65 0.97 -1.85
C GLY A 414 23.10 -0.45 -1.76
N LEU A 415 21.79 -0.58 -1.61
CA LEU A 415 21.11 -1.88 -1.62
C LEU A 415 21.28 -2.59 -2.96
N HIS A 416 21.10 -1.85 -4.07
CA HIS A 416 21.39 -2.35 -5.41
C HIS A 416 22.85 -2.81 -5.53
N PHE A 417 23.82 -2.03 -5.03
CA PHE A 417 25.23 -2.41 -5.06
C PHE A 417 25.50 -3.75 -4.36
N TRP A 418 24.91 -3.98 -3.18
CA TRP A 418 25.10 -5.22 -2.42
C TRP A 418 24.34 -6.42 -2.99
N GLN A 419 23.15 -6.20 -3.57
CA GLN A 419 22.22 -7.29 -3.93
C GLN A 419 22.18 -7.61 -5.43
N LEU A 420 22.45 -6.64 -6.31
CA LEU A 420 22.31 -6.76 -7.76
C LEU A 420 20.96 -7.41 -8.14
N GLY A 421 20.94 -8.41 -9.03
CA GLY A 421 19.72 -9.10 -9.46
C GLY A 421 19.06 -10.02 -8.41
N GLU A 422 19.34 -9.83 -7.11
CA GLU A 422 18.72 -10.51 -5.97
C GLU A 422 18.05 -9.52 -5.03
N SER A 423 17.46 -8.48 -5.60
CA SER A 423 16.95 -7.33 -4.87
C SER A 423 15.50 -7.51 -4.38
N HIS A 424 14.92 -6.40 -3.89
CA HIS A 424 13.58 -6.35 -3.31
C HIS A 424 12.50 -6.03 -4.36
N TYR A 425 11.28 -6.47 -4.05
CA TYR A 425 10.03 -6.06 -4.70
C TYR A 425 9.13 -5.47 -3.61
N TRP A 426 8.54 -4.30 -3.85
CA TRP A 426 7.72 -3.57 -2.89
C TRP A 426 6.22 -3.62 -3.18
N GLY A 427 5.79 -4.41 -4.17
CA GLY A 427 4.37 -4.67 -4.42
C GLY A 427 3.69 -3.74 -5.41
N HIS A 428 4.34 -2.66 -5.85
CA HIS A 428 3.82 -1.73 -6.86
C HIS A 428 4.97 -0.99 -7.56
N ASN A 429 4.64 -0.23 -8.61
CA ASN A 429 5.55 0.50 -9.49
C ASN A 429 6.69 -0.40 -10.01
N ALA A 430 6.36 -1.64 -10.33
CA ALA A 430 7.32 -2.61 -10.83
C ALA A 430 6.73 -3.34 -12.04
N ILE A 431 7.58 -3.59 -13.03
CA ILE A 431 7.25 -4.43 -14.18
C ILE A 431 7.64 -5.88 -13.89
N ILE A 432 6.73 -6.80 -14.22
CA ILE A 432 6.79 -8.22 -13.91
C ILE A 432 6.62 -9.01 -15.21
N ARG A 433 7.46 -10.03 -15.41
CA ARG A 433 7.33 -10.98 -16.52
C ARG A 433 6.25 -12.02 -16.22
N MET A 434 5.22 -12.07 -17.07
CA MET A 434 3.98 -12.78 -16.74
C MET A 434 4.10 -14.30 -16.70
N LYS A 435 4.73 -14.91 -17.70
CA LYS A 435 4.88 -16.38 -17.78
C LYS A 435 5.49 -16.99 -16.49
N PRO A 436 6.70 -16.58 -16.05
CA PRO A 436 7.28 -17.14 -14.83
C PRO A 436 6.53 -16.74 -13.55
N PHE A 437 5.90 -15.57 -13.52
CA PHE A 437 5.09 -15.15 -12.37
C PHE A 437 3.87 -16.07 -12.19
N ILE A 438 3.15 -16.36 -13.27
CA ILE A 438 2.00 -17.28 -13.29
C ILE A 438 2.41 -18.71 -12.86
N GLU A 439 3.56 -19.18 -13.34
CA GLU A 439 4.03 -20.54 -13.10
C GLU A 439 4.58 -20.76 -11.69
N HIS A 440 5.18 -19.73 -11.07
CA HIS A 440 5.98 -19.92 -9.86
C HIS A 440 5.60 -19.05 -8.66
N CYS A 441 4.92 -17.93 -8.85
CA CYS A 441 4.67 -16.95 -7.79
C CYS A 441 3.29 -17.09 -7.13
N ALA A 442 2.49 -18.08 -7.52
CA ALA A 442 1.19 -18.35 -6.90
C ALA A 442 1.32 -18.69 -5.40
N LEU A 443 0.68 -17.90 -4.53
CA LEU A 443 0.87 -17.99 -3.08
C LEU A 443 -0.11 -18.95 -2.41
N ALA A 444 0.41 -19.99 -1.75
CA ALA A 444 -0.40 -20.83 -0.85
C ALA A 444 -0.62 -20.14 0.51
N PRO A 445 -1.69 -20.46 1.26
CA PRO A 445 -1.81 -20.06 2.65
C PRO A 445 -0.77 -20.78 3.53
N LEU A 446 -0.22 -20.09 4.53
CA LEU A 446 0.69 -20.69 5.51
C LEU A 446 -0.06 -21.70 6.39
N PRO A 447 0.48 -22.92 6.57
CA PRO A 447 -0.15 -23.95 7.39
C PRO A 447 -0.09 -23.61 8.89
N GLY A 448 -1.11 -24.02 9.64
CA GLY A 448 -1.19 -23.89 11.09
C GLY A 448 -2.49 -23.23 11.58
N LYS A 449 -2.54 -22.95 12.88
CA LYS A 449 -3.58 -22.15 13.56
C LYS A 449 -2.92 -20.95 14.24
N GLY A 450 -3.68 -19.87 14.47
CA GLY A 450 -3.19 -18.67 15.16
C GLY A 450 -2.75 -17.52 14.23
N ALA A 451 -2.15 -16.49 14.81
CA ALA A 451 -1.95 -15.19 14.16
C ALA A 451 -0.94 -15.19 12.99
N PHE A 452 -0.05 -16.18 12.91
CA PHE A 452 0.94 -16.30 11.82
C PHE A 452 0.58 -17.39 10.78
N ALA A 453 -0.69 -17.80 10.71
CA ALA A 453 -1.21 -18.76 9.73
C ALA A 453 -2.26 -18.12 8.82
N GLY A 454 -2.51 -18.71 7.65
CA GLY A 454 -3.48 -18.18 6.68
C GLY A 454 -2.85 -17.49 5.48
N ALA A 455 -3.58 -16.57 4.86
CA ALA A 455 -3.13 -15.88 3.64
C ALA A 455 -1.92 -14.98 3.92
N ILE A 456 -0.88 -15.10 3.08
CA ILE A 456 0.35 -14.30 3.20
C ILE A 456 0.01 -12.81 3.12
N LEU A 457 0.52 -12.06 4.10
CA LEU A 457 0.56 -10.59 4.12
C LEU A 457 1.92 -10.13 3.61
N SER A 458 2.01 -8.93 3.02
CA SER A 458 3.24 -8.44 2.37
C SER A 458 3.80 -9.48 1.37
N HIS A 459 2.92 -9.93 0.47
CA HIS A 459 3.14 -10.94 -0.56
C HIS A 459 4.38 -10.70 -1.43
N ASP A 460 4.68 -9.45 -1.64
CA ASP A 460 5.69 -8.86 -2.50
C ASP A 460 7.11 -9.41 -2.21
N PHE A 461 7.54 -9.47 -0.94
CA PHE A 461 8.81 -10.12 -0.59
C PHE A 461 8.85 -11.62 -0.92
N VAL A 462 7.71 -12.29 -0.77
CA VAL A 462 7.59 -13.72 -1.04
C VAL A 462 7.61 -13.99 -2.55
N GLU A 463 6.93 -13.16 -3.34
CA GLU A 463 6.90 -13.25 -4.80
C GLU A 463 8.29 -13.00 -5.41
N ALA A 464 9.04 -12.02 -4.90
CA ALA A 464 10.45 -11.84 -5.29
C ALA A 464 11.31 -13.08 -4.98
N ALA A 465 11.13 -13.66 -3.79
CA ALA A 465 11.86 -14.86 -3.40
C ALA A 465 11.49 -16.08 -4.28
N LEU A 466 10.21 -16.22 -4.64
CA LEU A 466 9.72 -17.26 -5.54
C LEU A 466 10.25 -17.08 -6.97
N MET A 467 10.28 -15.84 -7.47
CA MET A 467 10.84 -15.49 -8.76
C MET A 467 12.34 -15.82 -8.84
N ARG A 468 13.12 -15.43 -7.83
CA ARG A 468 14.55 -15.82 -7.74
C ARG A 468 14.73 -17.32 -7.61
N ARG A 469 13.88 -18.00 -6.83
CA ARG A 469 13.89 -19.47 -6.70
C ARG A 469 13.62 -20.17 -8.03
N ALA A 470 12.85 -19.55 -8.93
CA ALA A 470 12.64 -20.00 -10.29
C ALA A 470 13.78 -19.67 -11.27
N GLY A 471 14.81 -18.95 -10.82
CA GLY A 471 16.01 -18.65 -11.60
C GLY A 471 16.07 -17.24 -12.21
N TRP A 472 14.96 -16.49 -12.18
CA TRP A 472 14.78 -15.16 -12.78
C TRP A 472 15.25 -14.04 -11.88
N GLY A 473 16.03 -13.08 -12.36
CA GLY A 473 16.56 -11.95 -11.58
C GLY A 473 15.48 -10.98 -11.09
N VAL A 474 15.71 -10.37 -9.92
CA VAL A 474 14.88 -9.31 -9.35
C VAL A 474 15.77 -8.08 -9.17
N TRP A 475 15.47 -7.01 -9.90
CA TRP A 475 16.32 -5.85 -10.03
C TRP A 475 15.62 -4.57 -9.57
N ILE A 476 16.39 -3.58 -9.14
CA ILE A 476 15.90 -2.22 -8.84
C ILE A 476 16.50 -1.24 -9.86
N ALA A 477 15.64 -0.58 -10.63
CA ALA A 477 15.97 0.54 -11.49
C ALA A 477 15.87 1.85 -10.69
N TYR A 478 16.85 2.08 -9.81
CA TYR A 478 16.80 3.16 -8.80
C TYR A 478 16.94 4.57 -9.39
N ASP A 479 17.43 4.68 -10.61
CA ASP A 479 17.70 5.93 -11.33
C ASP A 479 16.62 6.28 -12.37
N LEU A 480 15.59 5.46 -12.53
CA LEU A 480 14.48 5.73 -13.44
C LEU A 480 13.52 6.78 -12.84
N PRO A 481 13.35 7.96 -13.45
CA PRO A 481 12.38 8.96 -13.00
C PRO A 481 10.94 8.57 -13.37
N GLY A 482 9.96 9.41 -12.98
CA GLY A 482 8.57 9.25 -13.44
C GLY A 482 7.77 8.19 -12.69
N SER A 483 8.14 7.88 -11.44
CA SER A 483 7.41 6.96 -10.58
C SER A 483 7.15 7.63 -9.24
N TYR A 484 5.87 7.85 -8.92
CA TYR A 484 5.44 8.63 -7.77
C TYR A 484 4.47 7.84 -6.88
N GLU A 485 4.48 8.13 -5.59
CA GLU A 485 3.56 7.58 -4.58
C GLU A 485 3.21 8.65 -3.54
N GLU A 486 2.03 8.54 -2.92
CA GLU A 486 1.66 9.39 -1.78
C GLU A 486 2.05 8.73 -0.44
N LEU A 487 2.30 9.58 0.57
CA LEU A 487 2.63 9.14 1.92
C LEU A 487 1.46 9.32 2.89
N PRO A 488 1.45 8.60 4.02
CA PRO A 488 0.49 8.88 5.10
C PRO A 488 0.60 10.34 5.57
N PRO A 489 -0.52 11.05 5.78
CA PRO A 489 -0.52 12.47 6.13
C PRO A 489 0.07 12.76 7.52
N ASN A 490 -0.01 11.82 8.47
CA ASN A 490 0.44 12.05 9.84
C ASN A 490 1.07 10.80 10.46
N LEU A 491 1.70 11.00 11.62
CA LEU A 491 2.37 9.94 12.38
C LEU A 491 1.44 8.77 12.73
N LEU A 492 0.18 9.04 13.10
CA LEU A 492 -0.75 7.98 13.51
C LEU A 492 -1.14 7.09 12.34
N ASP A 493 -1.31 7.67 11.14
CA ASP A 493 -1.62 6.91 9.93
C ASP A 493 -0.42 6.10 9.42
N GLU A 494 0.79 6.65 9.54
CA GLU A 494 2.02 5.87 9.32
C GLU A 494 2.09 4.67 10.28
N LEU A 495 1.86 4.88 11.57
CA LEU A 495 1.90 3.81 12.57
C LEU A 495 0.81 2.74 12.34
N LYS A 496 -0.37 3.12 11.85
CA LYS A 496 -1.42 2.17 11.42
C LYS A 496 -0.94 1.33 10.25
N ARG A 497 -0.26 1.92 9.26
CA ARG A 497 0.35 1.21 8.12
C ARG A 497 1.46 0.27 8.60
N ASP A 498 2.37 0.76 9.43
CA ASP A 498 3.50 -0.02 9.96
C ASP A 498 3.07 -1.21 10.82
N ARG A 499 1.98 -1.09 11.59
CA ARG A 499 1.42 -2.23 12.33
C ARG A 499 1.11 -3.41 11.41
N ARG A 500 0.63 -3.14 10.18
CA ARG A 500 0.29 -4.17 9.19
C ARG A 500 1.56 -4.80 8.61
N TRP A 501 2.52 -3.98 8.23
CA TRP A 501 3.81 -4.43 7.71
C TRP A 501 4.61 -5.22 8.74
N CYS A 502 4.60 -4.80 10.01
CA CYS A 502 5.19 -5.53 11.12
C CYS A 502 4.59 -6.95 11.24
N HIS A 503 3.27 -7.05 11.27
CA HIS A 503 2.61 -8.35 11.36
C HIS A 503 2.91 -9.24 10.14
N GLY A 504 2.91 -8.68 8.92
CA GLY A 504 3.27 -9.38 7.70
C GLY A 504 4.72 -9.87 7.68
N ASN A 505 5.68 -9.03 8.09
CA ASN A 505 7.10 -9.40 8.13
C ASN A 505 7.37 -10.50 9.17
N LEU A 506 6.76 -10.41 10.36
CA LEU A 506 6.85 -11.47 11.38
C LEU A 506 6.25 -12.80 10.88
N MET A 507 5.12 -12.73 10.18
CA MET A 507 4.51 -13.91 9.53
C MET A 507 5.42 -14.52 8.46
N ASN A 508 5.99 -13.69 7.59
CA ASN A 508 6.82 -14.11 6.47
C ASN A 508 8.15 -14.72 6.92
N PHE A 509 8.64 -14.42 8.12
CA PHE A 509 9.84 -15.04 8.69
C PHE A 509 9.73 -16.58 8.80
N ARG A 510 8.51 -17.13 8.88
CA ARG A 510 8.29 -18.59 8.82
C ARG A 510 8.80 -19.23 7.53
N LEU A 511 8.95 -18.44 6.46
CA LEU A 511 9.47 -18.87 5.16
C LEU A 511 11.00 -18.95 5.13
N PHE A 512 11.70 -18.41 6.13
CA PHE A 512 13.17 -18.41 6.22
C PHE A 512 13.79 -19.81 6.06
N LEU A 513 13.15 -20.84 6.63
CA LEU A 513 13.61 -22.25 6.62
C LEU A 513 13.00 -23.10 5.48
N VAL A 514 12.26 -22.50 4.55
CA VAL A 514 11.70 -23.20 3.39
C VAL A 514 12.83 -23.60 2.43
N LYS A 515 12.77 -24.85 1.95
CA LYS A 515 13.76 -25.39 1.01
C LYS A 515 13.69 -24.63 -0.31
N GLY A 516 14.85 -24.30 -0.88
CA GLY A 516 14.96 -23.61 -2.18
C GLY A 516 15.00 -22.09 -2.10
N MET A 517 14.81 -21.48 -0.93
CA MET A 517 15.02 -20.04 -0.76
C MET A 517 16.50 -19.69 -0.81
N HIS A 518 16.86 -18.72 -1.65
CA HIS A 518 18.22 -18.22 -1.79
C HIS A 518 18.68 -17.51 -0.49
N PRO A 519 19.97 -17.59 -0.09
CA PRO A 519 20.48 -16.92 1.12
C PRO A 519 20.17 -15.42 1.18
N VAL A 520 20.15 -14.73 0.03
CA VAL A 520 19.81 -13.30 -0.01
C VAL A 520 18.38 -13.03 0.42
N HIS A 521 17.40 -13.78 -0.08
CA HIS A 521 16.02 -13.60 0.37
C HIS A 521 15.79 -13.99 1.81
N ARG A 522 16.60 -14.92 2.36
CA ARG A 522 16.61 -15.17 3.80
C ARG A 522 17.08 -13.95 4.58
N ALA A 523 18.12 -13.27 4.09
CA ALA A 523 18.55 -12.00 4.65
C ALA A 523 17.46 -10.93 4.51
N VAL A 524 16.75 -10.85 3.37
CA VAL A 524 15.60 -9.95 3.20
C VAL A 524 14.50 -10.21 4.24
N PHE A 525 14.12 -11.48 4.47
CA PHE A 525 13.15 -11.81 5.51
C PHE A 525 13.65 -11.44 6.91
N LEU A 526 14.94 -11.64 7.20
CA LEU A 526 15.54 -11.23 8.48
C LEU A 526 15.54 -9.71 8.63
N THR A 527 15.93 -8.96 7.59
CA THR A 527 15.89 -7.49 7.55
C THR A 527 14.47 -6.99 7.78
N GLY A 528 13.47 -7.57 7.11
CA GLY A 528 12.06 -7.22 7.32
C GLY A 528 11.58 -7.41 8.76
N VAL A 529 12.05 -8.46 9.45
CA VAL A 529 11.79 -8.66 10.88
C VAL A 529 12.56 -7.65 11.73
N MET A 530 13.86 -7.46 11.48
CA MET A 530 14.72 -6.59 12.26
C MET A 530 14.34 -5.11 12.17
N SER A 531 13.71 -4.66 11.08
CA SER A 531 13.14 -3.31 10.97
C SER A 531 12.11 -2.99 12.06
N TYR A 532 11.43 -4.01 12.61
CA TYR A 532 10.47 -3.84 13.71
C TYR A 532 10.96 -4.43 15.03
N LEU A 533 11.70 -5.55 15.00
CA LEU A 533 12.22 -6.24 16.19
C LEU A 533 13.38 -5.47 16.86
N SER A 534 14.09 -4.62 16.13
CA SER A 534 15.10 -3.73 16.72
C SER A 534 14.53 -2.78 17.78
N ALA A 535 13.27 -2.34 17.63
CA ALA A 535 12.61 -1.45 18.58
C ALA A 535 12.43 -2.06 20.00
N PRO A 536 11.82 -3.25 20.18
CA PRO A 536 11.73 -3.88 21.51
C PRO A 536 13.11 -4.27 22.06
N LEU A 537 14.06 -4.67 21.20
CA LEU A 537 15.44 -4.95 21.65
C LEU A 537 16.12 -3.69 22.20
N TRP A 538 15.91 -2.54 21.54
CA TRP A 538 16.43 -1.26 21.99
C TRP A 538 15.72 -0.77 23.26
N PHE A 539 14.40 -0.89 23.33
CA PHE A 539 13.64 -0.59 24.56
C PHE A 539 14.13 -1.43 25.74
N PHE A 540 14.34 -2.74 25.53
CA PHE A 540 14.85 -3.63 26.56
C PHE A 540 16.28 -3.29 26.95
N PHE A 541 17.15 -2.93 25.98
CA PHE A 541 18.48 -2.41 26.25
C PHE A 541 18.46 -1.18 27.18
N LEU A 542 17.53 -0.23 26.97
CA LEU A 542 17.37 0.95 27.82
C LEU A 542 16.88 0.60 29.24
N VAL A 543 15.93 -0.34 29.34
CA VAL A 543 15.44 -0.82 30.64
C VAL A 543 16.55 -1.52 31.42
N LEU A 544 17.29 -2.43 30.78
CA LEU A 544 18.42 -3.11 31.42
C LEU A 544 19.53 -2.14 31.81
N SER A 545 19.81 -1.14 30.98
CA SER A 545 20.79 -0.10 31.30
C SER A 545 20.36 0.73 32.52
N THR A 546 19.07 1.04 32.63
CA THR A 546 18.50 1.73 33.82
C THR A 546 18.54 0.82 35.05
N ALA A 547 18.28 -0.48 34.89
CA ALA A 547 18.38 -1.45 35.98
C ALA A 547 19.83 -1.61 36.45
N LEU A 548 20.81 -1.64 35.54
CA LEU A 548 22.23 -1.65 35.90
C LEU A 548 22.64 -0.37 36.63
N LEU A 549 22.11 0.79 36.21
CA LEU A 549 22.29 2.04 36.95
C LEU A 549 21.74 1.91 38.38
N ALA A 550 20.52 1.41 38.54
CA ALA A 550 19.91 1.20 39.87
C ALA A 550 20.71 0.23 40.74
N VAL A 551 21.23 -0.86 40.17
CA VAL A 551 22.12 -1.80 40.86
C VAL A 551 23.40 -1.10 41.33
N ASN A 552 24.05 -0.34 40.46
CA ASN A 552 25.29 0.36 40.80
C ASN A 552 25.10 1.47 41.85
N THR A 553 23.90 2.07 41.95
CA THR A 553 23.63 3.14 42.91
C THR A 553 23.05 2.64 44.23
N LEU A 554 22.26 1.55 44.20
CA LEU A 554 21.54 1.04 45.37
C LEU A 554 22.24 -0.15 46.05
N MET A 555 23.10 -0.89 45.34
CA MET A 555 23.86 -1.99 45.93
C MET A 555 25.27 -1.53 46.31
N GLU A 556 25.72 -1.95 47.49
CA GLU A 556 27.09 -1.70 47.93
C GLU A 556 28.09 -2.47 47.02
N PRO A 557 29.14 -1.80 46.49
CA PRO A 557 30.13 -2.48 45.68
C PRO A 557 30.91 -3.49 46.53
N THR A 558 30.93 -4.75 46.10
CA THR A 558 31.72 -5.81 46.72
C THR A 558 33.13 -5.80 46.11
N TYR A 559 34.11 -5.28 46.86
CA TYR A 559 35.49 -5.12 46.39
C TYR A 559 36.34 -6.40 46.51
N PHE A 560 35.92 -7.34 47.35
CA PHE A 560 36.60 -8.61 47.60
C PHE A 560 35.63 -9.74 47.28
N LEU A 561 35.88 -10.46 46.18
CA LEU A 561 35.02 -11.53 45.70
C LEU A 561 35.53 -12.91 46.15
N GLU A 562 36.82 -13.02 46.51
CA GLU A 562 37.43 -14.27 46.97
C GLU A 562 37.97 -14.15 48.41
N PRO A 563 37.90 -15.24 49.21
CA PRO A 563 38.56 -15.29 50.52
C PRO A 563 40.08 -15.08 50.36
N ARG A 564 40.66 -14.14 51.13
CA ARG A 564 42.11 -13.78 51.14
C ARG A 564 42.61 -13.01 49.90
N GLN A 565 41.72 -12.37 49.15
CA GLN A 565 42.09 -11.44 48.08
C GLN A 565 42.87 -10.23 48.64
N LEU A 566 44.11 -10.04 48.19
CA LEU A 566 45.04 -9.01 48.72
C LEU A 566 44.74 -7.58 48.24
N TYR A 567 44.08 -7.43 47.08
CA TYR A 567 43.80 -6.13 46.48
C TYR A 567 42.31 -5.99 46.11
N PRO A 568 41.65 -4.86 46.43
CA PRO A 568 40.26 -4.63 46.07
C PRO A 568 40.09 -4.50 44.55
N LEU A 569 39.00 -5.06 44.02
CA LEU A 569 38.56 -4.87 42.64
C LEU A 569 37.71 -3.60 42.56
N TRP A 570 38.35 -2.49 42.17
CA TRP A 570 37.64 -1.24 41.95
C TRP A 570 36.79 -1.31 40.68
N PRO A 571 35.50 -0.91 40.72
CA PRO A 571 34.74 -0.64 39.51
C PRO A 571 35.47 0.44 38.71
N GLN A 572 35.92 0.11 37.50
CA GLN A 572 36.60 1.06 36.62
C GLN A 572 35.59 1.66 35.66
N TRP A 573 35.41 2.99 35.72
CA TRP A 573 34.62 3.73 34.76
C TRP A 573 35.55 4.59 33.90
N HIS A 574 35.53 4.34 32.60
CA HIS A 574 36.38 5.00 31.59
C HIS A 574 35.53 5.98 30.77
N PRO A 575 35.27 7.21 31.26
CA PRO A 575 34.36 8.16 30.63
C PRO A 575 34.79 8.55 29.20
N GLU A 576 36.09 8.61 28.93
CA GLU A 576 36.66 8.88 27.61
C GLU A 576 36.27 7.81 26.57
N LYS A 577 36.19 6.53 26.98
CA LYS A 577 35.72 5.45 26.11
C LYS A 577 34.23 5.58 25.84
N ALA A 578 33.44 5.99 26.83
CA ALA A 578 32.00 6.22 26.68
C ALA A 578 31.72 7.37 25.71
N VAL A 579 32.45 8.49 25.84
CA VAL A 579 32.36 9.61 24.89
C VAL A 579 32.78 9.16 23.48
N ALA A 580 33.89 8.45 23.34
CA ALA A 580 34.35 7.97 22.03
C ALA A 580 33.33 7.04 21.34
N LEU A 581 32.74 6.09 22.07
CA LEU A 581 31.72 5.18 21.56
C LEU A 581 30.44 5.94 21.18
N PHE A 582 30.02 6.89 22.01
CA PHE A 582 28.85 7.73 21.75
C PHE A 582 29.05 8.61 20.52
N SER A 583 30.17 9.31 20.42
CA SER A 583 30.53 10.14 19.26
C SER A 583 30.61 9.31 17.97
N THR A 584 31.21 8.12 18.04
CA THR A 584 31.26 7.20 16.89
C THR A 584 29.86 6.77 16.46
N THR A 585 28.97 6.50 17.41
CA THR A 585 27.58 6.13 17.14
C THR A 585 26.81 7.28 16.48
N ILE A 586 26.99 8.52 16.96
CA ILE A 586 26.44 9.72 16.31
C ILE A 586 26.90 9.83 14.86
N VAL A 587 28.20 9.67 14.60
CA VAL A 587 28.74 9.72 13.24
C VAL A 587 28.09 8.63 12.37
N LEU A 588 27.98 7.39 12.85
CA LEU A 588 27.35 6.31 12.08
C LEU A 588 25.88 6.57 11.73
N LEU A 589 25.14 7.19 12.64
CA LEU A 589 23.71 7.49 12.45
C LEU A 589 23.49 8.70 11.53
N PHE A 590 24.29 9.75 11.66
CA PHE A 590 24.03 11.04 10.99
C PHE A 590 24.93 11.30 9.76
N LEU A 591 26.09 10.64 9.62
CA LEU A 591 26.95 10.82 8.45
C LEU A 591 26.23 10.51 7.12
N PRO A 592 25.40 9.45 6.99
CA PRO A 592 24.60 9.23 5.79
C PRO A 592 23.74 10.43 5.36
N LYS A 593 23.14 11.14 6.34
CA LYS A 593 22.33 12.34 6.07
C LYS A 593 23.21 13.48 5.54
N LEU A 594 24.39 13.69 6.14
CA LEU A 594 25.36 14.69 5.68
C LEU A 594 25.86 14.37 4.26
N LEU A 595 26.22 13.12 3.98
CA LEU A 595 26.66 12.67 2.66
C LEU A 595 25.60 12.90 1.58
N SER A 596 24.33 12.73 1.93
CA SER A 596 23.20 13.00 1.02
C SER A 596 23.13 14.47 0.62
N VAL A 597 23.28 15.39 1.59
CA VAL A 597 23.29 16.84 1.31
C VAL A 597 24.52 17.24 0.48
N ILE A 598 25.69 16.68 0.78
CA ILE A 598 26.93 16.89 0.00
C ILE A 598 26.73 16.44 -1.45
N LEU A 599 26.09 15.28 -1.67
CA LEU A 599 25.77 14.79 -3.00
C LEU A 599 24.84 15.77 -3.75
N ILE A 600 23.83 16.31 -3.08
CA ILE A 600 22.93 17.31 -3.66
C ILE A 600 23.69 18.60 -4.00
N TRP A 601 24.62 19.04 -3.15
CA TRP A 601 25.44 20.20 -3.46
C TRP A 601 26.30 19.99 -4.71
N ALA A 602 26.81 18.77 -4.92
CA ALA A 602 27.60 18.40 -6.08
C ALA A 602 26.76 18.28 -7.36
N LYS A 603 25.53 17.75 -7.26
CA LYS A 603 24.63 17.54 -8.42
C LYS A 603 23.73 18.73 -8.76
N GLY A 604 23.55 19.67 -7.82
CA GLY A 604 22.70 20.84 -7.96
C GLY A 604 21.59 20.90 -6.90
N ALA A 605 21.61 21.97 -6.09
CA ALA A 605 20.66 22.14 -4.98
C ALA A 605 19.43 23.00 -5.32
N LYS A 606 19.30 23.49 -6.56
CA LYS A 606 18.25 24.45 -6.96
C LYS A 606 16.85 23.90 -6.72
N GLY A 607 16.59 22.65 -7.12
CA GLY A 607 15.31 21.96 -6.90
C GLY A 607 14.97 21.67 -5.42
N PHE A 608 15.93 21.87 -4.49
CA PHE A 608 15.73 21.69 -3.05
C PHE A 608 15.70 23.05 -2.29
N GLY A 609 15.50 24.16 -3.00
CA GLY A 609 15.50 25.51 -2.41
C GLY A 609 16.88 26.13 -2.22
N GLY A 610 17.95 25.49 -2.72
CA GLY A 610 19.33 25.96 -2.63
C GLY A 610 20.14 25.34 -1.48
N LYS A 611 21.47 25.53 -1.49
CA LYS A 611 22.42 24.88 -0.56
C LYS A 611 22.12 25.17 0.91
N PHE A 612 21.73 26.40 1.24
CA PHE A 612 21.40 26.80 2.60
C PHE A 612 20.09 26.15 3.08
N LYS A 613 19.01 26.27 2.30
CA LYS A 613 17.68 25.77 2.67
C LYS A 613 17.64 24.24 2.78
N VAL A 614 18.32 23.50 1.90
CA VAL A 614 18.42 22.03 2.03
C VAL A 614 19.16 21.62 3.31
N THR A 615 20.18 22.37 3.72
CA THR A 615 20.95 22.08 4.94
C THR A 615 20.12 22.35 6.18
N VAL A 616 19.43 23.49 6.25
CA VAL A 616 18.52 23.80 7.36
C VAL A 616 17.36 22.80 7.41
N SER A 617 16.80 22.41 6.24
CA SER A 617 15.76 21.38 6.17
C SER A 617 16.25 20.04 6.70
N MET A 618 17.48 19.63 6.39
CA MET A 618 18.09 18.42 6.94
C MET A 618 18.27 18.52 8.46
N LEU A 619 18.71 19.66 9.00
CA LEU A 619 18.85 19.85 10.46
C LEU A 619 17.51 19.82 11.19
N LEU A 620 16.49 20.47 10.63
CA LEU A 620 15.13 20.46 11.20
C LEU A 620 14.51 19.06 11.12
N GLU A 621 14.62 18.39 9.98
CA GLU A 621 14.16 17.01 9.84
C GLU A 621 14.90 16.08 10.82
N MET A 622 16.22 16.27 11.00
CA MET A 622 17.01 15.51 11.96
C MET A 622 16.50 15.69 13.39
N LEU A 623 16.18 16.92 13.79
CA LEU A 623 15.58 17.22 15.10
C LEU A 623 14.24 16.50 15.27
N PHE A 624 13.33 16.60 14.29
CA PHE A 624 12.05 15.89 14.33
C PHE A 624 12.22 14.37 14.35
N SER A 625 13.14 13.82 13.57
CA SER A 625 13.48 12.40 13.56
C SER A 625 13.95 11.90 14.94
N VAL A 626 14.78 12.67 15.64
CA VAL A 626 15.22 12.35 17.01
C VAL A 626 14.04 12.35 17.98
N LEU A 627 13.13 13.34 17.87
CA LEU A 627 11.93 13.41 18.70
C LEU A 627 10.94 12.26 18.44
N LEU A 628 10.84 11.79 17.20
CA LEU A 628 9.91 10.73 16.81
C LEU A 628 10.44 9.32 17.07
N ALA A 629 11.76 9.12 17.10
CA ALA A 629 12.35 7.78 17.21
C ALA A 629 11.93 7.02 18.49
N PRO A 630 11.95 7.60 19.71
CA PRO A 630 11.47 6.93 20.92
C PRO A 630 9.96 6.64 20.90
N VAL A 631 9.18 7.53 20.26
CA VAL A 631 7.73 7.33 20.09
C VAL A 631 7.47 6.12 19.19
N ARG A 632 8.14 6.06 18.03
CA ARG A 632 8.07 4.91 17.12
C ARG A 632 8.56 3.62 17.80
N MET A 633 9.62 3.68 18.60
CA MET A 633 10.12 2.53 19.37
C MET A 633 9.03 1.89 20.25
N LEU A 634 8.28 2.69 21.01
CA LEU A 634 7.22 2.16 21.89
C LEU A 634 6.06 1.54 21.09
N PHE A 635 5.64 2.19 20.00
CA PHE A 635 4.60 1.62 19.13
C PHE A 635 5.05 0.32 18.45
N HIS A 636 6.26 0.27 17.89
CA HIS A 636 6.81 -0.93 17.27
C HIS A 636 6.96 -2.06 18.30
N THR A 637 7.42 -1.76 19.52
CA THR A 637 7.45 -2.71 20.64
C THR A 637 6.06 -3.28 20.90
N ARG A 638 5.05 -2.42 20.99
CA ARG A 638 3.65 -2.85 21.18
C ARG A 638 3.15 -3.71 20.01
N PHE A 639 3.50 -3.38 18.77
CA PHE A 639 3.07 -4.13 17.59
C PHE A 639 3.69 -5.53 17.55
N VAL A 640 4.99 -5.65 17.85
CA VAL A 640 5.68 -6.94 17.92
C VAL A 640 5.08 -7.80 19.03
N LEU A 641 4.90 -7.26 20.23
CA LEU A 641 4.27 -7.98 21.34
C LEU A 641 2.83 -8.40 21.02
N ALA A 642 2.02 -7.50 20.45
CA ALA A 642 0.65 -7.80 20.05
C ALA A 642 0.58 -8.91 18.99
N ALA A 643 1.52 -8.95 18.05
CA ALA A 643 1.59 -10.00 17.03
C ALA A 643 1.91 -11.37 17.64
N PHE A 644 2.84 -11.45 18.60
CA PHE A 644 3.17 -12.69 19.30
C PHE A 644 2.04 -13.16 20.25
N LEU A 645 1.33 -12.21 20.88
CA LEU A 645 0.17 -12.49 21.73
C LEU A 645 -1.12 -12.79 20.94
N GLY A 646 -1.08 -12.66 19.60
CA GLY A 646 -2.21 -12.97 18.72
C GLY A 646 -3.35 -11.96 18.74
N TRP A 647 -3.10 -10.72 19.18
CA TRP A 647 -4.11 -9.66 19.16
C TRP A 647 -4.40 -9.22 17.72
N ALA A 648 -5.67 -9.36 17.30
CA ALA A 648 -6.08 -9.07 15.95
C ALA A 648 -5.72 -7.62 15.53
N ALA A 649 -5.07 -7.51 14.38
CA ALA A 649 -5.01 -6.25 13.65
C ALA A 649 -6.29 -6.16 12.81
N THR A 650 -7.32 -5.51 13.35
CA THR A 650 -8.53 -5.17 12.58
C THR A 650 -8.15 -4.15 11.49
N TRP A 651 -8.61 -4.42 10.27
CA TRP A 651 -8.37 -3.60 9.10
C TRP A 651 -9.53 -2.61 8.95
N ASN A 652 -9.23 -1.32 9.14
CA ASN A 652 -10.12 -0.23 8.73
C ASN A 652 -9.38 0.54 7.63
N SER A 653 -10.07 0.87 6.52
CA SER A 653 -9.49 1.76 5.51
C SER A 653 -9.11 3.09 6.16
N PRO A 654 -7.95 3.69 5.83
CA PRO A 654 -7.59 5.00 6.33
C PRO A 654 -8.68 6.02 5.95
N GLN A 655 -9.16 6.81 6.91
CA GLN A 655 -9.93 8.01 6.59
C GLN A 655 -8.92 9.06 6.09
N ARG A 656 -9.12 9.56 4.87
CA ARG A 656 -8.23 10.53 4.21
C ARG A 656 -8.79 11.97 4.18
N ASP A 657 -9.94 12.20 4.81
CA ASP A 657 -10.62 13.51 4.80
C ASP A 657 -10.40 14.37 6.05
N ASP A 658 -9.61 13.93 7.04
CA ASP A 658 -9.27 14.74 8.22
C ASP A 658 -7.76 14.67 8.50
N ASP A 659 -6.99 15.51 7.79
CA ASP A 659 -5.52 15.47 7.75
C ASP A 659 -4.85 15.82 9.08
N SER A 660 -5.56 16.49 10.00
CA SER A 660 -4.98 17.02 11.22
C SER A 660 -5.35 16.18 12.44
N THR A 661 -4.35 15.76 13.22
CA THR A 661 -4.59 15.02 14.45
C THR A 661 -5.15 15.96 15.53
N PRO A 662 -6.39 15.75 16.03
CA PRO A 662 -6.94 16.56 17.11
C PRO A 662 -6.18 16.32 18.42
N TRP A 663 -6.10 17.35 19.28
CA TRP A 663 -5.44 17.23 20.59
C TRP A 663 -6.00 16.08 21.44
N ILE A 664 -7.32 15.87 21.42
CA ILE A 664 -7.97 14.80 22.17
C ILE A 664 -7.50 13.42 21.70
N GLU A 665 -7.37 13.23 20.38
CA GLU A 665 -6.84 11.98 19.83
C GLU A 665 -5.37 11.80 20.20
N ALA A 666 -4.56 12.85 20.07
CA ALA A 666 -3.14 12.81 20.43
C ALA A 666 -2.95 12.45 21.91
N VAL A 667 -3.71 13.04 22.83
CA VAL A 667 -3.67 12.70 24.27
C VAL A 667 -4.08 11.24 24.50
N LYS A 668 -5.15 10.75 23.86
CA LYS A 668 -5.59 9.36 24.00
C LYS A 668 -4.54 8.35 23.50
N ARG A 669 -3.80 8.68 22.44
CA ARG A 669 -2.81 7.80 21.82
C ARG A 669 -1.43 7.88 22.46
N HIS A 670 -0.98 9.09 22.80
CA HIS A 670 0.38 9.37 23.29
C HIS A 670 0.46 9.61 24.81
N GLY A 671 -0.66 9.79 25.51
CA GLY A 671 -0.70 10.02 26.96
C GLY A 671 0.11 9.02 27.79
N PRO A 672 0.00 7.69 27.54
CA PRO A 672 0.82 6.70 28.24
C PRO A 672 2.32 6.87 28.00
N GLN A 673 2.73 7.37 26.82
CA GLN A 673 4.14 7.57 26.47
C GLN A 673 4.70 8.80 27.18
N THR A 674 3.94 9.89 27.21
CA THR A 674 4.28 11.09 27.97
C THR A 674 4.40 10.80 29.46
N LEU A 675 3.47 10.04 30.04
CA LEU A 675 3.54 9.62 31.44
C LEU A 675 4.76 8.73 31.70
N LEU A 676 5.03 7.76 30.83
CA LEU A 676 6.22 6.91 30.94
C LEU A 676 7.50 7.74 30.89
N GLY A 677 7.61 8.71 29.98
CA GLY A 677 8.75 9.61 29.88
C GLY A 677 8.97 10.41 31.17
N ALA A 678 7.90 10.99 31.74
CA ALA A 678 7.96 11.75 32.98
C ALA A 678 8.37 10.85 34.18
N CYS A 679 7.73 9.70 34.35
CA CYS A 679 8.06 8.76 35.43
C CYS A 679 9.49 8.22 35.31
N TRP A 680 9.95 7.91 34.09
CA TRP A 680 11.31 7.42 33.86
C TRP A 680 12.35 8.53 34.13
N ALA A 681 12.08 9.77 33.72
CA ALA A 681 12.94 10.91 34.06
C ALA A 681 13.04 11.12 35.57
N LEU A 682 11.92 11.07 36.31
CA LEU A 682 11.90 11.17 37.78
C LEU A 682 12.67 10.03 38.44
N LEU A 683 12.51 8.79 37.97
CA LEU A 683 13.26 7.63 38.46
C LEU A 683 14.77 7.83 38.30
N VAL A 684 15.22 8.24 37.11
CA VAL A 684 16.66 8.43 36.84
C VAL A 684 17.19 9.65 37.60
N PHE A 685 16.40 10.71 37.73
CA PHE A 685 16.76 11.86 38.57
C PHE A 685 16.98 11.45 40.03
N TRP A 686 16.11 10.58 40.57
CA TRP A 686 16.25 10.05 41.93
C TRP A 686 17.46 9.13 42.08
N LEU A 687 17.78 8.30 41.07
CA LEU A 687 18.95 7.40 41.10
C LEU A 687 20.28 8.14 40.94
N ASN A 688 20.41 8.93 39.87
CA ASN A 688 21.61 9.71 39.56
C ASN A 688 21.29 10.83 38.54
N PRO A 689 21.21 12.10 38.98
CA PRO A 689 20.89 13.24 38.11
C PRO A 689 21.83 13.41 36.90
N SER A 690 23.10 13.04 37.00
CA SER A 690 24.07 13.18 35.91
C SER A 690 23.74 12.28 34.71
N PHE A 691 23.05 11.17 34.94
CA PHE A 691 22.62 10.25 33.87
C PHE A 691 21.46 10.78 33.04
N LEU A 692 20.74 11.80 33.53
CA LEU A 692 19.59 12.37 32.84
C LEU A 692 19.98 13.01 31.49
N TRP A 693 21.18 13.58 31.39
CA TRP A 693 21.71 14.13 30.13
C TRP A 693 21.89 13.07 29.03
N TRP A 694 22.29 11.86 29.41
CA TRP A 694 22.46 10.74 28.48
C TRP A 694 21.11 10.18 28.02
N LEU A 695 20.09 10.21 28.90
CA LEU A 695 18.75 9.74 28.60
C LEU A 695 17.85 10.84 27.98
N ALA A 696 18.28 12.11 28.01
CA ALA A 696 17.47 13.26 27.61
C ALA A 696 16.85 13.12 26.21
N PRO A 697 17.56 12.68 25.15
CA PRO A 697 16.96 12.49 23.83
C PRO A 697 15.81 11.47 23.81
N ILE A 698 15.71 10.60 24.81
CA ILE A 698 14.64 9.60 24.93
C ILE A 698 13.49 10.16 25.76
N VAL A 699 13.75 10.59 27.00
CA VAL A 699 12.67 11.04 27.91
C VAL A 699 12.01 12.33 27.44
N VAL A 700 12.78 13.29 26.92
CA VAL A 700 12.22 14.56 26.41
C VAL A 700 11.32 14.29 25.21
N SER A 701 11.75 13.41 24.29
CA SER A 701 10.97 12.99 23.12
C SER A 701 9.64 12.33 23.51
N LEU A 702 9.66 11.46 24.54
CA LEU A 702 8.44 10.86 25.07
C LEU A 702 7.52 11.87 25.76
N MET A 703 8.08 12.81 26.52
CA MET A 703 7.31 13.88 27.16
C MET A 703 6.67 14.83 26.14
N LEU A 704 7.34 15.09 25.01
CA LEU A 704 6.88 15.98 23.94
C LEU A 704 6.07 15.26 22.84
N SER A 705 5.75 13.97 23.01
CA SER A 705 5.09 13.19 21.95
C SER A 705 3.73 13.76 21.51
N ILE A 706 2.94 14.29 22.46
CA ILE A 706 1.63 14.91 22.18
C ILE A 706 1.78 16.16 21.30
N PRO A 707 2.51 17.23 21.72
CA PRO A 707 2.64 18.43 20.91
C PRO A 707 3.35 18.16 19.57
N VAL A 708 4.37 17.29 19.54
CA VAL A 708 5.06 16.94 18.29
C VAL A 708 4.10 16.27 17.29
N SER A 709 3.27 15.32 17.74
CA SER A 709 2.29 14.67 16.86
C SER A 709 1.24 15.67 16.33
N VAL A 710 0.73 16.57 17.18
CA VAL A 710 -0.29 17.54 16.74
C VAL A 710 0.31 18.57 15.79
N ILE A 711 1.43 19.18 16.15
CA ILE A 711 2.07 20.24 15.35
C ILE A 711 2.51 19.70 13.99
N SER A 712 3.14 18.52 13.95
CA SER A 712 3.57 17.92 12.68
C SER A 712 2.40 17.51 11.78
N SER A 713 1.22 17.20 12.33
CA SER A 713 0.04 16.86 11.52
C SER A 713 -0.65 18.06 10.85
N ARG A 714 -0.20 19.30 11.09
CA ARG A 714 -0.89 20.48 10.57
C ARG A 714 -0.50 20.79 9.11
N THR A 715 -1.52 20.95 8.27
CA THR A 715 -1.38 21.34 6.85
C THR A 715 -0.90 22.77 6.67
N ASN A 716 -1.40 23.73 7.46
CA ASN A 716 -0.99 25.14 7.35
C ASN A 716 0.52 25.35 7.59
N LEU A 717 1.12 24.62 8.53
CA LEU A 717 2.56 24.65 8.78
C LEU A 717 3.35 24.02 7.66
N GLY A 718 2.83 22.96 7.03
CA GLY A 718 3.47 22.33 5.90
C GLY A 718 3.44 23.21 4.64
N VAL A 719 2.29 23.80 4.31
CA VAL A 719 2.16 24.77 3.20
C VAL A 719 3.08 25.97 3.42
N LYS A 720 3.09 26.55 4.63
CA LYS A 720 4.02 27.65 4.97
C LYS A 720 5.49 27.24 4.79
N ALA A 721 5.86 26.03 5.21
CA ALA A 721 7.22 25.53 5.01
C ALA A 721 7.57 25.43 3.51
N ARG A 722 6.63 24.97 2.67
CA ARG A 722 6.77 24.95 1.20
C ARG A 722 7.00 26.35 0.65
N ASP A 723 6.17 27.31 1.02
CA ASP A 723 6.22 28.69 0.54
C ASP A 723 7.57 29.36 0.90
N GLU A 724 8.10 29.02 2.08
CA GLU A 724 9.43 29.44 2.53
C GLU A 724 10.59 28.58 1.96
N LYS A 725 10.30 27.63 1.07
CA LYS A 725 11.24 26.70 0.42
C LYS A 725 11.98 25.76 1.39
N PHE A 726 11.37 25.45 2.53
CA PHE A 726 11.83 24.40 3.45
C PHE A 726 11.20 23.05 3.10
N PHE A 727 11.98 21.99 3.26
CA PHE A 727 11.60 20.62 2.88
C PHE A 727 11.15 20.51 1.41
N LEU A 728 11.65 21.38 0.54
CA LEU A 728 11.30 21.41 -0.88
C LEU A 728 11.95 20.22 -1.59
N ILE A 729 11.17 19.52 -2.41
CA ILE A 729 11.66 18.47 -3.30
C ILE A 729 11.65 18.94 -4.76
N PRO A 730 12.49 18.36 -5.65
CA PRO A 730 12.51 18.73 -7.07
C PRO A 730 11.14 18.62 -7.75
N GLU A 731 10.36 17.61 -7.36
CA GLU A 731 9.01 17.35 -7.86
C GLU A 731 7.98 18.43 -7.46
N GLU A 732 8.32 19.34 -6.53
CA GLU A 732 7.52 20.52 -6.18
C GLU A 732 8.10 21.81 -6.77
N PHE A 733 9.40 21.83 -7.06
CA PHE A 733 10.07 22.97 -7.70
C PHE A 733 9.75 23.04 -9.20
N GLU A 734 9.79 21.89 -9.86
CA GLU A 734 9.46 21.70 -11.27
C GLU A 734 8.49 20.51 -11.35
N PRO A 735 7.19 20.74 -11.09
CA PRO A 735 6.23 19.66 -10.97
C PRO A 735 6.05 18.92 -12.30
N PRO A 736 6.22 17.59 -12.32
CA PRO A 736 5.93 16.76 -13.48
C PRO A 736 4.48 16.92 -13.95
N GLN A 737 4.27 16.88 -15.27
CA GLN A 737 2.94 17.04 -15.87
C GLN A 737 1.92 16.03 -15.31
N GLU A 738 2.33 14.80 -15.02
CA GLU A 738 1.44 13.78 -14.48
C GLU A 738 0.91 14.14 -13.09
N LEU A 739 1.72 14.79 -12.25
CA LEU A 739 1.29 15.24 -10.92
C LEU A 739 0.35 16.45 -11.05
N ILE A 740 0.67 17.42 -11.92
CA ILE A 740 -0.20 18.57 -12.20
C ILE A 740 -1.57 18.10 -12.70
N SER A 741 -1.59 17.22 -13.70
CA SER A 741 -2.82 16.64 -14.24
C SER A 741 -3.59 15.87 -13.18
N THR A 742 -2.89 15.12 -12.31
CA THR A 742 -3.54 14.38 -11.22
C THR A 742 -4.21 15.33 -10.22
N ASP A 743 -3.55 16.41 -9.82
CA ASP A 743 -4.13 17.39 -8.88
C ASP A 743 -5.34 18.10 -9.50
N GLN A 744 -5.22 18.52 -10.77
CA GLN A 744 -6.31 19.14 -11.51
C GLN A 744 -7.52 18.21 -11.62
N TYR A 745 -7.33 16.98 -12.11
CA TYR A 745 -8.42 16.01 -12.25
C TYR A 745 -8.98 15.59 -10.91
N THR A 746 -8.17 15.54 -9.84
CA THR A 746 -8.69 15.26 -8.49
C THR A 746 -9.63 16.37 -8.03
N TYR A 747 -9.28 17.64 -8.27
CA TYR A 747 -10.16 18.77 -7.96
C TYR A 747 -11.47 18.70 -8.76
N GLU A 748 -11.40 18.51 -10.08
CA GLU A 748 -12.55 18.38 -10.97
C GLU A 748 -13.44 17.19 -10.57
N ASN A 749 -12.84 16.02 -10.33
CA ASN A 749 -13.58 14.82 -9.94
C ASN A 749 -14.21 14.94 -8.55
N ARG A 750 -13.58 15.66 -7.60
CA ARG A 750 -14.15 15.91 -6.27
C ARG A 750 -15.36 16.84 -6.35
N TRP A 751 -15.29 17.84 -7.22
CA TRP A 751 -16.41 18.72 -7.51
C TRP A 751 -17.62 17.96 -8.05
N HIS A 752 -17.37 16.92 -8.85
CA HIS A 752 -18.37 16.04 -9.46
C HIS A 752 -18.51 14.67 -8.75
N ALA A 753 -18.10 14.53 -7.50
CA ALA A 753 -18.07 13.23 -6.83
C ALA A 753 -19.49 12.71 -6.56
N LEU A 754 -19.79 11.49 -7.01
CA LEU A 754 -21.10 10.86 -6.78
C LEU A 754 -21.30 10.46 -5.31
N LYS A 755 -22.14 11.20 -4.58
CA LYS A 755 -22.53 10.85 -3.21
C LYS A 755 -23.81 9.99 -3.20
N GLN A 756 -23.98 9.19 -2.14
CA GLN A 756 -25.13 8.28 -1.96
C GLN A 756 -25.37 7.35 -3.18
N GLY A 757 -24.27 6.84 -3.75
CA GLY A 757 -24.29 6.11 -5.02
C GLY A 757 -25.27 4.92 -5.05
N PHE A 758 -25.49 4.22 -3.94
CA PHE A 758 -26.43 3.10 -3.91
C PHE A 758 -27.88 3.53 -4.13
N ILE A 759 -28.30 4.63 -3.52
CA ILE A 759 -29.66 5.18 -3.70
C ILE A 759 -29.85 5.57 -5.17
N ARG A 760 -28.84 6.23 -5.77
CA ARG A 760 -28.87 6.58 -7.19
C ARG A 760 -28.93 5.33 -8.09
N ALA A 761 -28.16 4.28 -7.80
CA ALA A 761 -28.23 3.03 -8.56
C ALA A 761 -29.59 2.31 -8.48
N VAL A 762 -30.37 2.56 -7.41
CA VAL A 762 -31.73 2.02 -7.27
C VAL A 762 -32.75 2.90 -7.97
N VAL A 763 -32.71 4.23 -7.79
CA VAL A 763 -33.80 5.13 -8.20
C VAL A 763 -33.53 5.83 -9.53
N ASP A 764 -32.32 6.32 -9.75
CA ASP A 764 -31.98 7.10 -10.95
C ASP A 764 -32.03 6.20 -12.21
N PRO A 765 -32.82 6.55 -13.23
CA PRO A 765 -33.00 5.72 -14.43
C PRO A 765 -31.69 5.36 -15.14
N ARG A 766 -30.73 6.28 -15.16
CA ARG A 766 -29.48 6.13 -15.91
C ARG A 766 -28.41 5.44 -15.08
N GLN A 767 -28.27 5.82 -13.80
CA GLN A 767 -27.36 5.13 -12.89
C GLN A 767 -27.79 3.67 -12.68
N ASN A 768 -29.10 3.40 -12.62
CA ASN A 768 -29.63 2.05 -12.57
C ASN A 768 -29.22 1.24 -13.80
N ALA A 769 -29.38 1.80 -15.01
CA ALA A 769 -28.98 1.13 -16.24
C ALA A 769 -27.48 0.79 -16.25
N LEU A 770 -26.62 1.72 -15.81
CA LEU A 770 -25.17 1.47 -15.69
C LEU A 770 -24.85 0.37 -14.68
N ALA A 771 -25.46 0.44 -13.48
CA ALA A 771 -25.24 -0.54 -12.42
C ALA A 771 -25.71 -1.94 -12.85
N CYS A 772 -26.87 -2.04 -13.51
CA CYS A 772 -27.39 -3.29 -14.08
C CYS A 772 -26.48 -3.83 -15.19
N ALA A 773 -26.00 -2.99 -16.10
CA ALA A 773 -25.14 -3.40 -17.23
C ALA A 773 -23.76 -3.89 -16.78
N LEU A 774 -23.24 -3.39 -15.66
CA LEU A 774 -21.96 -3.84 -15.07
C LEU A 774 -22.11 -4.99 -14.07
N ALA A 775 -23.33 -5.29 -13.62
CA ALA A 775 -23.62 -6.42 -12.76
C ALA A 775 -23.64 -7.74 -13.57
N THR A 776 -23.25 -8.86 -12.94
CA THR A 776 -23.10 -10.15 -13.67
C THR A 776 -23.90 -11.29 -13.02
N SER A 777 -25.10 -11.60 -13.47
CA SER A 777 -25.83 -12.75 -12.90
C SER A 777 -25.13 -14.07 -13.29
N ARG A 778 -24.59 -14.80 -12.31
CA ARG A 778 -23.77 -16.02 -12.55
C ARG A 778 -24.59 -17.30 -12.62
N HIS A 779 -25.87 -17.23 -12.32
CA HIS A 779 -26.71 -18.40 -12.20
C HIS A 779 -27.71 -18.45 -13.35
N ARG A 780 -27.89 -19.64 -13.94
CA ARG A 780 -29.01 -19.94 -14.83
C ARG A 780 -30.32 -19.79 -14.04
N GLN A 781 -31.44 -19.69 -14.74
CA GLN A 781 -32.76 -19.63 -14.11
C GLN A 781 -32.96 -20.86 -13.21
N ALA A 782 -33.18 -20.61 -11.91
CA ALA A 782 -33.42 -21.64 -10.91
C ALA A 782 -34.40 -21.09 -9.87
N GLN A 783 -35.45 -21.85 -9.56
CA GLN A 783 -36.51 -21.45 -8.63
C GLN A 783 -35.99 -20.96 -7.26
N PRO A 784 -35.03 -21.63 -6.59
CA PRO A 784 -34.51 -21.14 -5.31
C PRO A 784 -33.83 -19.76 -5.40
N ILE A 785 -33.26 -19.42 -6.55
CA ILE A 785 -32.59 -18.14 -6.76
C ILE A 785 -33.62 -17.04 -6.96
N GLU A 786 -34.71 -17.33 -7.68
CA GLU A 786 -35.82 -16.39 -7.84
C GLU A 786 -36.52 -16.10 -6.51
N VAL A 787 -36.76 -17.11 -5.67
CA VAL A 787 -37.32 -16.91 -4.32
C VAL A 787 -36.44 -15.95 -3.52
N VAL A 788 -35.12 -16.20 -3.48
CA VAL A 788 -34.17 -15.33 -2.75
C VAL A 788 -34.10 -13.92 -3.35
N ARG A 789 -34.30 -13.75 -4.67
CA ARG A 789 -34.38 -12.42 -5.29
C ARG A 789 -35.61 -11.67 -4.81
N MET A 790 -36.77 -12.30 -4.84
CA MET A 790 -38.03 -11.70 -4.41
C MET A 790 -37.95 -11.32 -2.93
N GLU A 791 -37.52 -12.24 -2.06
CA GLU A 791 -37.33 -11.96 -0.63
C GLU A 791 -36.42 -10.75 -0.36
N ARG A 792 -35.34 -10.60 -1.14
CA ARG A 792 -34.42 -9.45 -1.00
C ARG A 792 -35.05 -8.14 -1.46
N VAL A 793 -35.78 -8.16 -2.56
CA VAL A 793 -36.48 -6.98 -3.08
C VAL A 793 -37.58 -6.57 -2.10
N ASP A 794 -38.41 -7.51 -1.65
CA ASP A 794 -39.47 -7.27 -0.65
C ASP A 794 -38.91 -6.71 0.65
N GLN A 795 -37.81 -7.29 1.14
CA GLN A 795 -37.13 -6.79 2.33
C GLN A 795 -36.60 -5.37 2.13
N ALA A 796 -35.99 -5.07 0.98
CA ALA A 796 -35.46 -3.74 0.67
C ALA A 796 -36.57 -2.67 0.60
N LEU A 797 -37.70 -3.00 -0.01
CA LEU A 797 -38.87 -2.12 -0.06
C LEU A 797 -39.46 -1.90 1.34
N LYS A 798 -39.56 -2.96 2.15
CA LYS A 798 -40.14 -2.91 3.50
C LYS A 798 -39.33 -2.08 4.50
N VAL A 799 -38.00 -2.16 4.46
CA VAL A 799 -37.12 -1.48 5.45
C VAL A 799 -36.67 -0.09 5.01
N GLY A 800 -36.73 0.19 3.71
CA GLY A 800 -36.27 1.43 3.11
C GLY A 800 -34.74 1.56 3.01
N PRO A 801 -34.24 2.61 2.33
CA PRO A 801 -32.81 2.77 2.05
C PRO A 801 -31.97 2.94 3.32
N ALA A 802 -32.49 3.65 4.34
CA ALA A 802 -31.73 4.01 5.54
C ALA A 802 -31.41 2.82 6.46
N LYS A 803 -32.30 1.82 6.53
CA LYS A 803 -32.15 0.66 7.45
C LYS A 803 -31.52 -0.56 6.77
N LEU A 804 -31.37 -0.53 5.46
CA LEU A 804 -30.80 -1.64 4.68
C LEU A 804 -29.28 -1.74 4.93
N GLY A 805 -28.82 -2.89 5.42
CA GLY A 805 -27.41 -3.10 5.74
C GLY A 805 -26.52 -3.14 4.50
N ASN A 806 -25.26 -2.72 4.62
CA ASN A 806 -24.32 -2.68 3.48
C ASN A 806 -24.16 -4.05 2.77
N GLN A 807 -24.23 -5.16 3.51
CA GLN A 807 -24.17 -6.50 2.91
C GLN A 807 -25.38 -6.81 2.02
N GLU A 808 -26.59 -6.40 2.42
CA GLU A 808 -27.82 -6.58 1.63
C GLU A 808 -27.79 -5.69 0.39
N ARG A 809 -27.35 -4.42 0.56
CA ARG A 809 -27.10 -3.49 -0.55
C ARG A 809 -26.13 -4.08 -1.58
N LEU A 810 -25.02 -4.67 -1.14
CA LEU A 810 -24.05 -5.33 -2.03
C LEU A 810 -24.63 -6.51 -2.80
N MET A 811 -25.53 -7.27 -2.18
CA MET A 811 -26.19 -8.40 -2.82
C MET A 811 -27.12 -7.93 -3.94
N LEU A 812 -27.88 -6.86 -3.70
CA LEU A 812 -28.74 -6.20 -4.69
C LEU A 812 -27.90 -5.60 -5.83
N LEU A 813 -26.90 -4.77 -5.51
CA LEU A 813 -26.01 -4.14 -6.50
C LEU A 813 -25.21 -5.15 -7.32
N SER A 814 -25.06 -6.38 -6.81
CA SER A 814 -24.41 -7.44 -7.57
C SER A 814 -25.36 -8.13 -8.55
N ASP A 815 -26.66 -8.19 -8.31
CA ASP A 815 -27.60 -8.95 -9.14
C ASP A 815 -28.44 -8.02 -10.04
N PRO A 816 -28.21 -8.01 -11.37
CA PRO A 816 -28.91 -7.09 -12.26
C PRO A 816 -30.43 -7.28 -12.23
N VAL A 817 -30.90 -8.51 -12.06
CA VAL A 817 -32.34 -8.82 -12.05
C VAL A 817 -33.00 -8.26 -10.79
N ALA A 818 -32.39 -8.49 -9.62
CA ALA A 818 -32.93 -7.98 -8.37
C ALA A 818 -32.90 -6.44 -8.31
N LEU A 819 -31.82 -5.83 -8.83
CA LEU A 819 -31.69 -4.38 -8.89
C LEU A 819 -32.70 -3.75 -9.87
N GLY A 820 -32.90 -4.36 -11.04
CA GLY A 820 -33.92 -3.93 -12.00
C GLY A 820 -35.34 -4.03 -11.46
N ARG A 821 -35.68 -5.13 -10.76
CA ARG A 821 -36.98 -5.30 -10.10
C ARG A 821 -37.21 -4.30 -8.97
N LEU A 822 -36.18 -4.06 -8.15
CA LEU A 822 -36.27 -3.06 -7.09
C LEU A 822 -36.52 -1.66 -7.68
N HIS A 823 -35.80 -1.31 -8.76
CA HIS A 823 -36.00 -0.05 -9.47
C HIS A 823 -37.41 0.10 -10.03
N GLU A 824 -37.92 -0.92 -10.72
CA GLU A 824 -39.27 -0.91 -11.28
C GLU A 824 -40.31 -0.70 -10.18
N ARG A 825 -40.25 -1.49 -9.10
CA ARG A 825 -41.24 -1.43 -8.01
C ARG A 825 -41.18 -0.13 -7.21
N VAL A 826 -39.99 0.45 -7.01
CA VAL A 826 -39.87 1.76 -6.37
C VAL A 826 -40.68 2.82 -7.11
N TRP A 827 -40.64 2.81 -8.45
CA TRP A 827 -41.36 3.75 -9.29
C TRP A 827 -42.84 3.40 -9.50
N SER A 828 -43.16 2.12 -9.73
CA SER A 828 -44.54 1.69 -10.03
C SER A 828 -45.45 1.65 -8.82
N GLU A 829 -44.92 1.27 -7.65
CA GLU A 829 -45.65 1.27 -6.38
C GLU A 829 -45.53 2.61 -5.61
N GLY A 830 -44.70 3.55 -6.07
CA GLY A 830 -44.56 4.88 -5.48
C GLY A 830 -43.94 4.86 -4.08
N HIS A 831 -42.82 4.14 -3.89
CA HIS A 831 -42.15 4.04 -2.58
C HIS A 831 -41.44 5.35 -2.20
N GLU A 832 -42.18 6.27 -1.56
CA GLU A 832 -41.70 7.60 -1.20
C GLU A 832 -40.46 7.59 -0.28
N GLU A 833 -40.23 6.57 0.55
CA GLU A 833 -39.00 6.47 1.34
C GLU A 833 -37.73 6.40 0.46
N TRP A 834 -37.82 5.80 -0.73
CA TRP A 834 -36.73 5.73 -1.70
C TRP A 834 -36.67 6.98 -2.57
N LEU A 835 -37.83 7.45 -3.07
CA LEU A 835 -37.90 8.63 -3.92
C LEU A 835 -37.49 9.91 -3.18
N ALA A 836 -37.96 10.12 -1.95
CA ALA A 836 -37.58 11.27 -1.13
C ALA A 836 -36.08 11.25 -0.78
N ALA A 837 -35.53 10.07 -0.45
CA ALA A 837 -34.09 9.94 -0.17
C ALA A 837 -33.24 10.23 -1.42
N TRP A 838 -33.71 9.83 -2.60
CA TRP A 838 -33.07 10.16 -3.87
C TRP A 838 -33.18 11.65 -4.21
N ARG A 839 -34.36 12.28 -4.09
CA ARG A 839 -34.53 13.74 -4.27
C ARG A 839 -33.61 14.54 -3.36
N ALA A 840 -33.57 14.18 -2.07
CA ALA A 840 -32.65 14.78 -1.11
C ALA A 840 -31.16 14.58 -1.51
N SER A 841 -30.82 13.43 -2.11
CA SER A 841 -29.46 13.17 -2.60
C SER A 841 -29.08 13.99 -3.85
N ILE A 842 -30.06 14.46 -4.63
CA ILE A 842 -29.86 15.36 -5.76
C ILE A 842 -29.74 16.80 -5.26
N GLU A 843 -30.66 17.24 -4.39
CA GLU A 843 -30.65 18.58 -3.80
C GLU A 843 -29.35 18.85 -3.01
N ALA A 844 -28.89 17.85 -2.26
CA ALA A 844 -27.63 17.94 -1.52
C ALA A 844 -26.38 17.92 -2.43
N ASP A 845 -26.54 17.63 -3.72
CA ASP A 845 -25.43 17.43 -4.65
C ASP A 845 -25.75 17.99 -6.05
N PRO A 846 -25.85 19.32 -6.19
CA PRO A 846 -26.20 19.99 -7.45
C PRO A 846 -25.11 19.87 -8.52
N HIS A 847 -23.91 19.44 -8.13
CA HIS A 847 -22.76 19.28 -9.02
C HIS A 847 -22.44 17.82 -9.33
N ALA A 848 -23.14 16.85 -8.74
CA ALA A 848 -23.04 15.48 -9.18
C ALA A 848 -23.27 15.40 -10.68
N PRO A 849 -22.55 14.54 -11.42
CA PRO A 849 -22.69 14.41 -12.85
C PRO A 849 -24.13 13.98 -13.16
N LEU A 850 -24.97 14.96 -13.50
CA LEU A 850 -26.18 14.75 -14.26
C LEU A 850 -25.70 14.44 -15.66
N LEU A 851 -25.39 13.17 -15.83
CA LEU A 851 -25.01 12.57 -17.07
C LEU A 851 -26.04 13.03 -18.16
N PRO A 852 -25.64 13.76 -19.24
CA PRO A 852 -24.27 13.95 -19.70
C PRO A 852 -23.61 15.20 -19.12
N LEU A 853 -22.37 15.02 -18.65
CA LEU A 853 -21.40 16.11 -18.61
C LEU A 853 -21.20 16.57 -20.06
N GLN A 854 -21.76 17.72 -20.44
CA GLN A 854 -21.30 18.38 -21.65
C GLN A 854 -19.82 18.74 -21.41
N PRO A 855 -18.92 18.49 -22.39
CA PRO A 855 -17.60 19.08 -22.31
C PRO A 855 -17.78 20.58 -22.15
N VAL A 856 -17.07 21.21 -21.20
CA VAL A 856 -17.03 22.66 -21.11
C VAL A 856 -16.53 23.17 -22.46
N GLY A 857 -17.46 23.63 -23.30
CA GLY A 857 -17.12 24.37 -24.51
C GLY A 857 -16.32 25.58 -24.07
N LYS A 858 -15.20 25.85 -24.74
CA LYS A 858 -14.49 27.12 -24.63
C LYS A 858 -15.48 28.24 -24.96
N THR A 859 -16.12 28.82 -23.94
CA THR A 859 -16.75 30.13 -24.05
C THR A 859 -15.63 31.15 -24.08
N SER A 860 -15.08 31.34 -25.28
CA SER A 860 -14.36 32.56 -25.62
C SER A 860 -15.40 33.68 -25.71
N GLU A 861 -15.72 34.31 -24.58
CA GLU A 861 -16.19 35.70 -24.63
C GLU A 861 -14.97 36.61 -24.48
N PRO A 862 -14.72 37.50 -25.44
CA PRO A 862 -13.67 38.50 -25.32
C PRO A 862 -14.15 39.56 -24.32
N VAL A 863 -13.42 39.70 -23.23
CA VAL A 863 -13.47 40.92 -22.41
C VAL A 863 -13.03 42.07 -23.34
N GLN A 864 -13.99 42.92 -23.71
CA GLN A 864 -13.71 44.17 -24.41
C GLN A 864 -12.93 45.10 -23.49
N VAL A 865 -11.75 45.50 -23.99
CA VAL A 865 -10.86 46.64 -23.69
C VAL A 865 -10.94 47.26 -22.29
#